data_AF-A0A4R6WW21-F1
#
_entry.id   AF-A0A4R6WW21-F1
#
_cell.length_a   1.000
_cell.length_b   1.000
_cell.length_c   1.000
_cell.angle_alpha   90.00
_cell.angle_beta   90.00
_cell.angle_gamma   90.00
#
_symmetry.space_group_name_H-M   'P 1'
#
loop_
_entity.id
_entity.type
_entity.pdbx_description
1 polymer ?
#
loop_
_entity_poly.entity_id
_entity_poly.type
_entity_poly.pdbx_seq_one_letter_code
_entity_poly.pdbx_strand_id
1 'polypeptide(L)'
;MKTSDVEVAPAAEKGSSRNFLLEWFLPGKEKPKKFKAGTHPSAGGVPDAKTKVSQSIADVLGLLRADKAHRVGVHGDEAFFRAFAAESAEIEAVWLSTDIFQDQPRGAQPLTAASLKTVDALVAGGADVATRYRYSLRLMLAHAPEKPVHWVAENWEFCAGTAAIPAVIDDVDALVFNHFEEFFGIKDPIQFRFEVIAEGKTLRTYRVLGPSQSTNLNLNSLMPDRQGAVCMKVYVAHPFLTRGRHYRFRVCGDVFWKDSFTIIHGSHQFFKDPRKIQPFRLIDSVVRSGEVVMTVPNYDLDMSDDDAIVIGSGADKRVQKRSRSRPVEEVHFQHAAGGGTVRNYFAASYAGYGTSFWYALDHDLAPGSGKQGSIAANHLCRVGVDNRDDILFTPEERRIVETAIASGFMIHPCCLPVTSPDDALAFGFNFDASNPPFDDYWIRFYDAAGGCVGEHRYHKDFIGPVLIDDVLAQWSHPRKAEVVMALVCPDHLKIGLAPQRLVTTADMVVRHRRTGDQDFTEFQSSWRNIGANIPTLPHWLHPSIGVMGRTNVIGRVRTKGGGRTGVFVANASGNLNYDMNARVEISAINHAGDRLSYHLTLPAFAIGLVWLDDVMPGLAAHIGASGIAALQVKSADADLTAHVLGLSPQGAVGLQHLWGY
;
A
#
# COMPACT_ATOMS: atom_id res chain seq x y z
N MET A 1 27.18 -10.37 15.30
CA MET A 1 27.43 -11.60 16.09
C MET A 1 27.09 -12.79 15.21
N LYS A 2 28.05 -13.73 15.02
CA LYS A 2 27.83 -15.03 14.36
C LYS A 2 27.26 -16.00 15.40
N THR A 3 26.16 -16.68 15.10
CA THR A 3 25.56 -17.77 15.90
C THR A 3 25.10 -18.82 14.88
N SER A 4 25.94 -19.80 14.55
CA SER A 4 26.16 -21.11 15.21
C SER A 4 25.16 -22.16 14.74
N ASP A 5 25.68 -23.08 13.93
CA ASP A 5 25.06 -24.31 13.45
C ASP A 5 24.64 -25.20 14.63
N VAL A 6 23.42 -25.73 14.57
CA VAL A 6 22.96 -26.84 15.41
C VAL A 6 22.67 -28.02 14.48
N GLU A 7 23.58 -28.99 14.47
CA GLU A 7 23.35 -30.31 13.88
C GLU A 7 22.44 -31.12 14.81
N VAL A 8 21.32 -31.61 14.29
CA VAL A 8 20.48 -32.61 14.96
C VAL A 8 20.82 -33.98 14.37
N ALA A 9 21.33 -34.88 15.20
CA ALA A 9 21.71 -36.24 14.81
C ALA A 9 20.50 -37.09 14.39
N PRO A 10 20.63 -37.96 13.37
CA PRO A 10 19.54 -38.84 12.95
C PRO A 10 19.36 -40.02 13.91
N ALA A 11 18.12 -40.28 14.30
CA ALA A 11 17.75 -41.44 15.12
C ALA A 11 17.91 -42.75 14.32
N ALA A 12 18.51 -43.75 14.97
CA ALA A 12 18.83 -45.06 14.41
C ALA A 12 17.56 -45.91 14.15
N GLU A 13 17.46 -46.48 12.95
CA GLU A 13 16.51 -47.54 12.62
C GLU A 13 16.96 -48.89 13.20
N LYS A 14 16.03 -49.62 13.82
CA LYS A 14 16.14 -51.07 14.07
C LYS A 14 14.88 -51.80 13.57
N GLY A 15 15.06 -52.40 12.39
CA GLY A 15 14.54 -53.65 11.82
C GLY A 15 13.31 -54.41 12.35
N SER A 16 12.49 -54.80 11.35
CA SER A 16 11.80 -56.10 11.13
C SER A 16 10.58 -56.43 12.03
N SER A 17 9.45 -57.00 11.57
CA SER A 17 9.15 -57.79 10.37
C SER A 17 7.62 -58.01 10.23
N ARG A 18 7.14 -58.26 8.99
CA ARG A 18 6.00 -59.11 8.53
C ARG A 18 4.59 -58.90 9.17
N ASN A 19 3.46 -58.94 8.48
CA ASN A 19 3.06 -58.99 7.06
C ASN A 19 1.53 -58.84 7.05
N PHE A 20 0.98 -58.33 5.94
CA PHE A 20 -0.35 -58.65 5.39
C PHE A 20 -1.60 -57.93 5.95
N LEU A 21 -2.41 -57.43 4.99
CA LEU A 21 -3.76 -56.85 5.08
C LEU A 21 -3.87 -55.36 5.43
N LEU A 22 -3.78 -54.47 4.42
CA LEU A 22 -4.76 -53.41 4.10
C LEU A 22 -4.22 -52.52 2.96
N GLU A 23 -4.25 -53.00 1.72
CA GLU A 23 -3.87 -52.21 0.52
C GLU A 23 -5.06 -51.47 -0.13
N TRP A 24 -6.12 -51.19 0.64
CA TRP A 24 -7.37 -50.61 0.08
C TRP A 24 -7.80 -49.25 0.64
N PHE A 25 -6.95 -48.56 1.42
CA PHE A 25 -7.30 -47.26 2.02
C PHE A 25 -6.14 -46.25 2.12
N LEU A 26 -5.43 -45.92 1.03
CA LEU A 26 -4.53 -44.75 1.04
C LEU A 26 -4.64 -43.88 -0.23
N PRO A 27 -4.97 -42.57 -0.11
CA PRO A 27 -4.89 -41.60 -1.19
C PRO A 27 -3.43 -41.25 -1.52
N GLY A 28 -3.20 -40.82 -2.77
CA GLY A 28 -1.88 -40.63 -3.38
C GLY A 28 -0.92 -39.75 -2.58
N LYS A 29 0.32 -40.22 -2.43
CA LYS A 29 1.45 -39.49 -1.84
C LYS A 29 1.76 -38.23 -2.65
N GLU A 30 1.44 -37.06 -2.13
CA GLU A 30 2.08 -35.81 -2.56
C GLU A 30 3.58 -35.89 -2.31
N LYS A 31 4.38 -35.54 -3.32
CA LYS A 31 5.84 -35.49 -3.20
C LYS A 31 6.23 -34.41 -2.17
N PRO A 32 7.19 -34.67 -1.28
CA PRO A 32 7.66 -33.65 -0.34
C PRO A 32 8.26 -32.48 -1.12
N LYS A 33 7.70 -31.27 -0.94
CA LYS A 33 8.30 -30.03 -1.44
C LYS A 33 9.65 -29.84 -0.76
N LYS A 34 10.73 -30.09 -1.51
CA LYS A 34 12.08 -29.71 -1.08
C LYS A 34 12.13 -28.19 -0.90
N PHE A 35 12.36 -27.74 0.32
CA PHE A 35 12.73 -26.37 0.64
C PHE A 35 13.97 -25.99 -0.17
N LYS A 36 13.87 -24.96 -1.02
CA LYS A 36 15.05 -24.30 -1.58
C LYS A 36 15.54 -23.28 -0.57
N ALA A 37 16.61 -23.63 0.15
CA ALA A 37 17.47 -22.63 0.77
C ALA A 37 17.99 -21.67 -0.32
N GLY A 38 18.05 -20.38 -0.02
CA GLY A 38 18.37 -19.32 -0.98
C GLY A 38 19.66 -19.62 -1.75
N THR A 39 19.56 -19.71 -3.07
CA THR A 39 20.71 -19.85 -3.96
C THR A 39 21.51 -18.55 -4.02
N HIS A 40 22.83 -18.70 -3.94
CA HIS A 40 23.86 -17.66 -4.03
C HIS A 40 23.81 -16.89 -5.38
N PRO A 41 24.27 -15.62 -5.47
CA PRO A 41 23.93 -14.66 -6.55
C PRO A 41 24.56 -14.90 -7.93
N SER A 42 25.24 -16.03 -8.16
CA SER A 42 25.92 -16.33 -9.43
C SER A 42 25.24 -17.43 -10.26
N ALA A 43 24.13 -18.00 -9.78
CA ALA A 43 23.38 -18.97 -10.55
C ALA A 43 22.27 -18.25 -11.32
N GLY A 44 22.42 -18.16 -12.64
CA GLY A 44 21.34 -17.83 -13.57
C GLY A 44 20.16 -18.77 -13.34
N GLY A 45 19.24 -18.35 -12.48
CA GLY A 45 17.94 -18.99 -12.30
C GLY A 45 17.03 -18.64 -13.47
N VAL A 46 16.09 -19.54 -13.75
CA VAL A 46 14.99 -19.31 -14.70
C VAL A 46 14.41 -17.91 -14.47
N PRO A 47 14.22 -17.09 -15.53
CA PRO A 47 13.66 -15.75 -15.39
C PRO A 47 12.35 -15.81 -14.59
N ASP A 48 12.34 -15.20 -13.41
CA ASP A 48 11.09 -14.91 -12.74
C ASP A 48 10.43 -13.73 -13.48
N ALA A 49 9.62 -14.06 -14.49
CA ALA A 49 8.95 -13.09 -15.34
C ALA A 49 8.02 -12.13 -14.58
N LYS A 50 7.76 -12.36 -13.28
CA LYS A 50 6.86 -11.51 -12.49
C LYS A 50 7.55 -10.31 -11.85
N THR A 51 8.84 -10.39 -11.55
CA THR A 51 9.57 -9.36 -10.79
C THR A 51 10.73 -8.75 -11.56
N LYS A 52 10.98 -9.22 -12.78
CA LYS A 52 12.13 -8.84 -13.60
C LYS A 52 11.74 -8.29 -14.96
N VAL A 53 12.58 -7.40 -15.49
CA VAL A 53 12.46 -6.76 -16.80
C VAL A 53 13.81 -6.75 -17.51
N SER A 54 13.77 -6.67 -18.83
CA SER A 54 14.93 -6.52 -19.70
C SER A 54 14.73 -5.29 -20.58
N GLN A 55 15.83 -4.63 -20.97
CA GLN A 55 15.81 -3.49 -21.88
C GLN A 55 16.88 -3.70 -22.95
N SER A 56 16.46 -3.72 -24.21
CA SER A 56 17.34 -3.72 -25.38
C SER A 56 17.76 -2.29 -25.76
N ILE A 57 18.71 -2.17 -26.71
CA ILE A 57 19.07 -0.87 -27.30
C ILE A 57 17.84 -0.21 -27.92
N ALA A 58 17.03 -0.98 -28.66
CA ALA A 58 15.80 -0.48 -29.28
C ALA A 58 14.80 0.08 -28.26
N ASP A 59 14.60 -0.61 -27.12
CA ASP A 59 13.72 -0.14 -26.05
C ASP A 59 14.20 1.20 -25.48
N VAL A 60 15.51 1.31 -25.21
CA VAL A 60 16.13 2.54 -24.70
C VAL A 60 16.02 3.68 -25.71
N LEU A 61 16.28 3.43 -26.99
CA LEU A 61 16.11 4.43 -28.05
C LEU A 61 14.65 4.89 -28.17
N GLY A 62 13.68 4.00 -27.98
CA GLY A 62 12.26 4.35 -27.91
C GLY A 62 11.95 5.33 -26.76
N LEU A 63 12.50 5.07 -25.58
CA LEU A 63 12.36 5.98 -24.43
C LEU A 63 13.03 7.33 -24.67
N LEU A 64 14.26 7.33 -25.18
CA LEU A 64 15.02 8.56 -25.45
C LEU A 64 14.30 9.46 -26.47
N ARG A 65 13.73 8.88 -27.53
CA ARG A 65 12.91 9.63 -28.51
C ARG A 65 11.65 10.20 -27.88
N ALA A 66 10.95 9.41 -27.05
CA ALA A 66 9.77 9.88 -26.33
C ALA A 66 10.09 11.03 -25.37
N ASP A 67 11.29 11.01 -24.78
CA ASP A 67 11.81 12.03 -23.87
C ASP A 67 12.49 13.20 -24.63
N LYS A 68 12.50 13.16 -25.97
CA LYS A 68 13.10 14.17 -26.87
C LYS A 68 14.59 14.41 -26.60
N ALA A 69 15.33 13.38 -26.22
CA ALA A 69 16.78 13.46 -26.09
C ALA A 69 17.44 13.61 -27.46
N HIS A 70 18.33 14.58 -27.59
CA HIS A 70 19.09 14.84 -28.81
C HIS A 70 20.55 14.39 -28.68
N ARG A 71 21.10 14.45 -27.47
CA ARG A 71 22.49 14.07 -27.19
C ARG A 71 22.58 13.23 -25.93
N VAL A 72 23.18 12.05 -26.01
CA VAL A 72 23.26 11.10 -24.90
C VAL A 72 24.69 10.66 -24.63
N GLY A 73 25.03 10.52 -23.35
CA GLY A 73 26.31 9.93 -22.95
C GLY A 73 26.17 8.42 -22.81
N VAL A 74 27.00 7.66 -23.51
CA VAL A 74 27.01 6.19 -23.43
C VAL A 74 28.14 5.76 -22.50
N HIS A 75 27.78 5.22 -21.34
CA HIS A 75 28.70 4.68 -20.35
C HIS A 75 28.79 3.16 -20.47
N GLY A 76 29.74 2.71 -21.28
CA GLY A 76 29.98 1.30 -21.59
C GLY A 76 31.37 1.09 -22.18
N ASP A 77 31.70 -0.16 -22.45
CA ASP A 77 32.89 -0.50 -23.23
C ASP A 77 32.75 -0.05 -24.70
N GLU A 78 33.87 -0.03 -25.42
CA GLU A 78 33.94 0.41 -26.82
C GLU A 78 32.96 -0.35 -27.72
N ALA A 79 32.80 -1.66 -27.50
CA ALA A 79 31.91 -2.50 -28.28
C ALA A 79 30.45 -2.08 -28.10
N PHE A 80 30.01 -1.87 -26.85
CA PHE A 80 28.67 -1.37 -26.57
C PHE A 80 28.44 0.04 -27.13
N PHE A 81 29.41 0.95 -26.98
CA PHE A 81 29.30 2.30 -27.55
C PHE A 81 29.08 2.27 -29.06
N ARG A 82 29.89 1.49 -29.79
CA ARG A 82 29.76 1.36 -31.25
C ARG A 82 28.42 0.77 -31.65
N ALA A 83 27.93 -0.26 -30.94
CA ALA A 83 26.62 -0.86 -31.20
C ALA A 83 25.48 0.15 -30.97
N PHE A 84 25.49 0.86 -29.85
CA PHE A 84 24.50 1.87 -29.54
C PHE A 84 24.52 3.02 -30.56
N ALA A 85 25.72 3.53 -30.89
CA ALA A 85 25.89 4.60 -31.87
C ALA A 85 25.34 4.21 -33.25
N ALA A 86 25.58 2.97 -33.69
CA ALA A 86 25.08 2.45 -34.97
C ALA A 86 23.54 2.44 -35.06
N GLU A 87 22.84 2.18 -33.94
CA GLU A 87 21.37 2.15 -33.89
C GLU A 87 20.74 3.51 -33.58
N SER A 88 21.49 4.43 -32.99
CA SER A 88 20.98 5.70 -32.46
C SER A 88 20.57 6.72 -33.54
N ALA A 89 21.13 6.62 -34.75
CA ALA A 89 20.88 7.40 -35.98
C ALA A 89 20.70 8.93 -35.81
N GLU A 90 19.58 9.36 -35.22
CA GLU A 90 19.18 10.76 -35.01
C GLU A 90 19.61 11.34 -33.65
N ILE A 91 20.11 10.49 -32.74
CA ILE A 91 20.56 10.88 -31.41
C ILE A 91 22.10 10.89 -31.38
N GLU A 92 22.72 12.03 -31.03
CA GLU A 92 24.17 12.14 -30.89
C GLU A 92 24.63 11.29 -29.69
N ALA A 93 25.41 10.24 -29.94
CA ALA A 93 26.00 9.39 -28.90
C ALA A 93 27.44 9.83 -28.58
N VAL A 94 27.70 10.17 -27.32
CA VAL A 94 29.05 10.51 -26.81
C VAL A 94 29.56 9.37 -25.94
N TRP A 95 30.73 8.80 -26.27
CA TRP A 95 31.32 7.76 -25.43
C TRP A 95 31.90 8.35 -24.16
N LEU A 96 31.40 7.91 -23.00
CA LEU A 96 31.88 8.34 -21.68
C LEU A 96 32.44 7.13 -20.91
N SER A 97 33.58 7.30 -20.23
CA SER A 97 34.15 6.24 -19.39
C SER A 97 34.91 6.77 -18.18
N THR A 98 34.92 5.96 -17.12
CA THR A 98 35.79 6.12 -15.95
C THR A 98 37.13 5.42 -16.10
N ASP A 99 37.31 4.59 -17.13
CA ASP A 99 38.56 3.86 -17.37
C ASP A 99 39.58 4.76 -18.08
N ILE A 100 40.49 5.32 -17.29
CA ILE A 100 41.58 6.18 -17.75
C ILE A 100 42.69 5.42 -18.50
N PHE A 101 42.75 4.10 -18.36
CA PHE A 101 43.85 3.28 -18.89
C PHE A 101 43.50 2.62 -20.22
N GLN A 102 42.23 2.25 -20.44
CA GLN A 102 41.80 1.55 -21.66
C GLN A 102 40.88 2.40 -22.54
N ASP A 103 39.79 2.93 -21.99
CA ASP A 103 38.73 3.57 -22.80
C ASP A 103 39.09 5.00 -23.20
N GLN A 104 39.59 5.82 -22.27
CA GLN A 104 39.91 7.22 -22.55
C GLN A 104 41.03 7.39 -23.60
N PRO A 105 42.12 6.61 -23.57
CA PRO A 105 43.12 6.63 -24.65
C PRO A 105 42.55 6.25 -26.03
N ARG A 106 41.42 5.56 -26.07
CA ARG A 106 40.71 5.17 -27.31
C ARG A 106 39.63 6.16 -27.74
N GLY A 107 39.51 7.28 -27.03
CA GLY A 107 38.60 8.39 -27.41
C GLY A 107 37.36 8.52 -26.54
N ALA A 108 37.18 7.71 -25.49
CA ALA A 108 36.13 7.97 -24.51
C ALA A 108 36.43 9.27 -23.76
N GLN A 109 35.41 10.10 -23.53
CA GLN A 109 35.55 11.28 -22.69
C GLN A 109 35.42 10.90 -21.20
N PRO A 110 36.06 11.65 -20.28
CA PRO A 110 35.94 11.37 -18.86
C PRO A 110 34.51 11.64 -18.37
N LEU A 111 33.95 10.69 -17.63
CA LEU A 111 32.64 10.85 -17.00
C LEU A 111 32.77 11.78 -15.77
N THR A 112 32.33 13.03 -15.92
CA THR A 112 32.49 14.11 -14.91
C THR A 112 31.24 14.97 -14.81
N ALA A 113 31.13 15.82 -13.78
CA ALA A 113 30.05 16.81 -13.67
C ALA A 113 29.92 17.70 -14.92
N ALA A 114 31.03 18.03 -15.59
CA ALA A 114 31.02 18.83 -16.81
C ALA A 114 30.43 18.05 -18.00
N SER A 115 30.81 16.78 -18.19
CA SER A 115 30.26 15.96 -19.27
C SER A 115 28.77 15.63 -19.05
N LEU A 116 28.31 15.52 -17.80
CA LEU A 116 26.88 15.33 -17.50
C LEU A 116 26.02 16.55 -17.87
N LYS A 117 26.59 17.75 -17.85
CA LYS A 117 25.86 18.97 -18.25
C LYS A 117 25.59 19.02 -19.75
N THR A 118 26.45 18.42 -20.57
CA THR A 118 26.38 18.49 -22.03
C THR A 118 25.48 17.46 -22.68
N VAL A 119 24.97 16.48 -21.93
CA VAL A 119 24.10 15.41 -22.44
C VAL A 119 22.70 15.51 -21.83
N ASP A 120 21.67 15.08 -22.55
CA ASP A 120 20.27 15.05 -22.07
C ASP A 120 20.02 13.85 -21.14
N ALA A 121 20.70 12.73 -21.43
CA ALA A 121 20.58 11.47 -20.71
C ALA A 121 21.90 10.68 -20.71
N LEU A 122 21.99 9.68 -19.84
CA LEU A 122 23.01 8.63 -19.92
C LEU A 122 22.40 7.29 -20.31
N VAL A 123 23.20 6.45 -20.97
CA VAL A 123 22.88 5.04 -21.23
C VAL A 123 24.02 4.18 -20.72
N ALA A 124 23.75 3.32 -19.74
CA ALA A 124 24.71 2.34 -19.23
C ALA A 124 24.57 1.00 -19.97
N GLY A 125 25.68 0.37 -20.33
CA GLY A 125 25.65 -0.95 -20.97
C GLY A 125 27.00 -1.66 -21.02
N GLY A 126 27.08 -2.71 -21.84
CA GLY A 126 28.25 -3.57 -21.97
C GLY A 126 28.41 -4.59 -20.83
N ALA A 127 29.59 -5.20 -20.74
CA ALA A 127 29.80 -6.39 -19.89
C ALA A 127 29.58 -6.15 -18.37
N ASP A 128 29.85 -4.94 -17.85
CA ASP A 128 29.68 -4.57 -16.43
C ASP A 128 28.63 -3.47 -16.24
N VAL A 129 27.49 -3.61 -16.93
CA VAL A 129 26.39 -2.62 -16.89
C VAL A 129 25.90 -2.31 -15.47
N ALA A 130 25.84 -3.30 -14.56
CA ALA A 130 25.34 -3.10 -13.21
C ALA A 130 26.22 -2.16 -12.38
N THR A 131 27.55 -2.24 -12.53
CA THR A 131 28.48 -1.33 -11.84
C THR A 131 28.47 0.05 -12.49
N ARG A 132 28.49 0.12 -13.82
CA ARG A 132 28.43 1.38 -14.58
C ARG A 132 27.15 2.16 -14.30
N TYR A 133 26.00 1.48 -14.24
CA TYR A 133 24.72 2.09 -13.91
C TYR A 133 24.72 2.68 -12.50
N ARG A 134 25.12 1.90 -11.48
CA ARG A 134 25.19 2.40 -10.09
C ARG A 134 26.15 3.57 -9.94
N TYR A 135 27.29 3.54 -10.62
CA TYR A 135 28.24 4.65 -10.64
C TYR A 135 27.63 5.90 -11.29
N SER A 136 26.94 5.73 -12.42
CA SER A 136 26.25 6.81 -13.13
C SER A 136 25.17 7.44 -12.25
N LEU A 137 24.40 6.64 -11.51
CA LEU A 137 23.40 7.15 -10.57
C LEU A 137 24.02 7.97 -9.44
N ARG A 138 25.19 7.55 -8.89
CA ARG A 138 25.90 8.32 -7.85
C ARG A 138 26.35 9.69 -8.38
N LEU A 139 26.88 9.75 -9.59
CA LEU A 139 27.26 11.02 -10.20
C LEU A 139 26.05 11.89 -10.56
N MET A 140 24.98 11.30 -11.08
CA MET A 140 23.73 12.02 -11.39
C MET A 140 23.11 12.60 -10.12
N LEU A 141 23.02 11.84 -9.03
CA LEU A 141 22.53 12.35 -7.75
C LEU A 141 23.28 13.61 -7.31
N ALA A 142 24.61 13.64 -7.49
CA ALA A 142 25.45 14.75 -7.05
C ALA A 142 25.41 15.98 -7.99
N HIS A 143 25.12 15.80 -9.28
CA HIS A 143 25.36 16.85 -10.28
C HIS A 143 24.20 17.15 -11.23
N ALA A 144 23.29 16.20 -11.48
CA ALA A 144 22.17 16.34 -12.39
C ALA A 144 21.05 15.31 -12.06
N PRO A 145 20.42 15.39 -10.87
CA PRO A 145 19.52 14.34 -10.37
C PRO A 145 18.23 14.18 -11.18
N GLU A 146 17.91 15.11 -12.08
CA GLU A 146 16.71 15.07 -12.92
C GLU A 146 16.94 14.46 -14.30
N LYS A 147 18.21 14.24 -14.70
CA LYS A 147 18.55 13.63 -15.98
C LYS A 147 18.48 12.11 -15.89
N PRO A 148 17.85 11.41 -16.84
CA PRO A 148 17.72 9.97 -16.78
C PRO A 148 19.03 9.25 -17.09
N VAL A 149 19.24 8.15 -16.39
CA VAL A 149 20.18 7.07 -16.68
C VAL A 149 19.37 5.87 -17.16
N HIS A 150 19.43 5.56 -18.45
CA HIS A 150 18.88 4.34 -19.01
C HIS A 150 19.92 3.21 -18.95
N TRP A 151 19.47 1.98 -19.15
CA TRP A 151 20.31 0.80 -19.07
C TRP A 151 19.93 -0.19 -20.17
N VAL A 152 20.92 -0.93 -20.69
CA VAL A 152 20.71 -2.03 -21.63
C VAL A 152 21.23 -3.31 -20.97
N ALA A 153 20.30 -4.15 -20.53
CA ALA A 153 20.60 -5.38 -19.81
C ALA A 153 19.39 -6.32 -19.79
N GLU A 154 19.57 -7.50 -19.22
CA GLU A 154 18.49 -8.45 -19.00
C GLU A 154 18.25 -8.72 -17.51
N ASN A 155 17.02 -9.10 -17.17
CA ASN A 155 16.67 -9.68 -15.86
C ASN A 155 16.89 -8.77 -14.64
N TRP A 156 16.74 -7.44 -14.80
CA TRP A 156 16.77 -6.49 -13.69
C TRP A 156 15.48 -6.49 -12.92
N GLU A 157 15.55 -6.21 -11.62
CA GLU A 157 14.36 -6.11 -10.78
C GLU A 157 13.70 -4.75 -10.97
N PHE A 158 12.37 -4.74 -10.89
CA PHE A 158 11.61 -3.49 -10.90
C PHE A 158 10.60 -3.44 -9.75
N CYS A 159 10.23 -2.22 -9.37
CA CYS A 159 9.09 -1.94 -8.53
C CYS A 159 8.29 -0.79 -9.12
N ALA A 160 6.97 -0.89 -9.06
CA ALA A 160 6.09 0.13 -9.60
C ALA A 160 4.82 0.31 -8.76
N GLY A 161 4.23 1.49 -8.87
CA GLY A 161 3.00 1.89 -8.17
C GLY A 161 2.16 2.82 -9.04
N THR A 162 0.84 2.82 -8.85
CA THR A 162 -0.12 3.67 -9.56
C THR A 162 -1.13 4.29 -8.60
N ALA A 163 -1.59 5.50 -8.92
CA ALA A 163 -2.75 6.15 -8.33
C ALA A 163 -3.58 6.77 -9.47
N ALA A 164 -4.79 6.27 -9.69
CA ALA A 164 -5.70 6.80 -10.70
C ALA A 164 -6.60 7.86 -10.07
N ILE A 165 -6.61 9.05 -10.64
CA ILE A 165 -7.26 10.25 -10.10
C ILE A 165 -8.35 10.70 -11.08
N PRO A 166 -9.64 10.71 -10.69
CA PRO A 166 -10.72 11.10 -11.58
C PRO A 166 -10.74 12.61 -11.84
N ALA A 167 -11.42 13.01 -12.90
CA ALA A 167 -11.48 14.39 -13.38
C ALA A 167 -12.02 15.37 -12.33
N VAL A 168 -12.95 14.91 -11.49
CA VAL A 168 -13.63 15.71 -10.46
C VAL A 168 -12.74 16.12 -9.27
N ILE A 169 -11.62 15.44 -9.04
CA ILE A 169 -10.67 15.78 -7.95
C ILE A 169 -9.98 17.10 -8.25
N ASP A 170 -9.76 17.95 -7.24
CA ASP A 170 -9.14 19.26 -7.48
C ASP A 170 -7.62 19.19 -7.57
N ASP A 171 -6.97 18.43 -6.68
CA ASP A 171 -5.51 18.29 -6.66
C ASP A 171 -5.07 17.01 -5.94
N VAL A 172 -3.80 16.63 -6.13
CA VAL A 172 -3.12 15.58 -5.37
C VAL A 172 -1.71 16.03 -5.02
N ASP A 173 -1.37 15.98 -3.73
CA ASP A 173 0.01 16.10 -3.24
C ASP A 173 0.55 14.70 -2.91
N ALA A 174 1.33 14.11 -3.83
CA ALA A 174 1.85 12.75 -3.71
C ALA A 174 3.32 12.70 -3.30
N LEU A 175 3.60 12.12 -2.13
CA LEU A 175 4.92 11.78 -1.64
C LEU A 175 5.44 10.47 -2.28
N VAL A 176 6.65 10.54 -2.83
CA VAL A 176 7.45 9.38 -3.20
C VAL A 176 8.68 9.33 -2.30
N PHE A 177 8.82 8.27 -1.52
CA PHE A 177 9.92 8.04 -0.59
C PHE A 177 10.78 6.86 -1.03
N ASN A 178 12.11 7.02 -1.04
CA ASN A 178 13.05 5.95 -1.32
C ASN A 178 13.26 5.06 -0.07
N HIS A 179 12.32 4.14 0.16
CA HIS A 179 12.31 3.21 1.29
C HIS A 179 13.16 1.94 1.09
N PHE A 180 13.89 1.80 -0.01
CA PHE A 180 14.57 0.53 -0.30
C PHE A 180 15.73 0.24 0.66
N GLU A 181 16.35 1.26 1.26
CA GLU A 181 17.30 1.08 2.35
C GLU A 181 16.60 0.48 3.58
N GLU A 182 15.46 1.06 3.96
CA GLU A 182 14.70 0.71 5.16
C GLU A 182 14.17 -0.73 5.17
N PHE A 183 13.80 -1.26 4.00
CA PHE A 183 13.23 -2.61 3.89
C PHE A 183 14.17 -3.67 3.32
N PHE A 184 15.10 -3.27 2.43
CA PHE A 184 15.93 -4.21 1.67
C PHE A 184 17.44 -3.96 1.80
N GLY A 185 17.84 -2.90 2.52
CA GLY A 185 19.25 -2.54 2.71
C GLY A 185 19.93 -2.02 1.44
N ILE A 186 19.18 -1.51 0.47
CA ILE A 186 19.73 -0.92 -0.75
C ILE A 186 20.23 0.50 -0.44
N LYS A 187 21.56 0.65 -0.38
CA LYS A 187 22.23 1.93 -0.12
C LYS A 187 22.63 2.70 -1.38
N ASP A 188 22.38 2.11 -2.54
CA ASP A 188 22.62 2.78 -3.81
C ASP A 188 21.56 3.88 -4.03
N PRO A 189 21.92 5.01 -4.65
CA PRO A 189 20.93 5.91 -5.21
C PRO A 189 20.06 5.16 -6.22
N ILE A 190 18.80 5.55 -6.30
CA ILE A 190 17.81 4.91 -7.16
C ILE A 190 17.18 5.95 -8.07
N GLN A 191 17.07 5.63 -9.36
CA GLN A 191 16.30 6.43 -10.29
C GLN A 191 14.82 6.06 -10.24
N PHE A 192 14.00 7.07 -10.00
CA PHE A 192 12.56 7.02 -10.11
C PHE A 192 12.17 7.64 -11.45
N ARG A 193 11.32 6.93 -12.19
CA ARG A 193 10.58 7.45 -13.34
C ARG A 193 9.16 7.74 -12.90
N PHE A 194 8.72 8.97 -13.12
CA PHE A 194 7.37 9.42 -12.83
C PHE A 194 6.63 9.66 -14.13
N GLU A 195 5.42 9.14 -14.24
CA GLU A 195 4.55 9.34 -15.40
C GLU A 195 3.19 9.84 -14.91
N VAL A 196 2.73 10.96 -15.47
CA VAL A 196 1.31 11.35 -15.39
C VAL A 196 0.69 11.06 -16.75
N ILE A 197 -0.17 10.05 -16.78
CA ILE A 197 -0.74 9.46 -18.00
C ILE A 197 -2.18 9.95 -18.13
N ALA A 198 -2.49 10.62 -19.23
CA ALA A 198 -3.80 11.14 -19.61
C ALA A 198 -4.15 10.69 -21.05
N GLU A 199 -5.40 10.89 -21.47
CA GLU A 199 -5.78 10.60 -22.86
C GLU A 199 -4.93 11.43 -23.83
N GLY A 200 -4.22 10.74 -24.74
CA GLY A 200 -3.37 11.36 -25.76
C GLY A 200 -2.08 12.02 -25.26
N LYS A 201 -1.79 12.01 -23.96
CA LYS A 201 -0.60 12.68 -23.39
C LYS A 201 -0.04 11.93 -22.19
N THR A 202 1.28 11.70 -22.22
CA THR A 202 2.05 11.23 -21.06
C THR A 202 3.12 12.27 -20.74
N LEU A 203 3.06 12.84 -19.54
CA LEU A 203 4.17 13.62 -18.99
C LEU A 203 5.10 12.67 -18.25
N ARG A 204 6.36 12.57 -18.69
CA ARG A 204 7.39 11.76 -18.02
C ARG A 204 8.47 12.65 -17.43
N THR A 205 8.85 12.36 -16.19
CA THR A 205 9.97 13.00 -15.49
C THR A 205 10.80 11.96 -14.73
N TYR A 206 12.01 12.34 -14.35
CA TYR A 206 12.95 11.47 -13.65
C TYR A 206 13.51 12.16 -12.42
N ARG A 207 13.84 11.36 -11.41
CA ARG A 207 14.59 11.82 -10.25
C ARG A 207 15.45 10.71 -9.70
N VAL A 208 16.73 10.96 -9.53
CA VAL A 208 17.62 10.13 -8.72
C VAL A 208 17.47 10.57 -7.27
N LEU A 209 17.09 9.61 -6.41
CA LEU A 209 16.96 9.82 -4.98
C LEU A 209 18.02 8.98 -4.26
N GLY A 210 18.73 9.59 -3.32
CA GLY A 210 19.56 8.90 -2.35
C GLY A 210 18.72 8.04 -1.39
N PRO A 211 19.37 7.18 -0.59
CA PRO A 211 18.69 6.42 0.46
C PRO A 211 17.88 7.34 1.38
N SER A 212 16.65 6.94 1.70
CA SER A 212 15.73 7.71 2.55
C SER A 212 15.38 9.13 2.06
N GLN A 213 15.76 9.51 0.84
CA GLN A 213 15.31 10.76 0.25
C GLN A 213 13.89 10.63 -0.29
N SER A 214 13.21 11.75 -0.43
CA SER A 214 11.87 11.79 -1.00
C SER A 214 11.67 13.00 -1.92
N THR A 215 10.60 12.93 -2.71
CA THR A 215 10.12 14.07 -3.51
C THR A 215 8.59 14.13 -3.43
N ASN A 216 8.05 15.33 -3.59
CA ASN A 216 6.61 15.55 -3.70
C ASN A 216 6.23 15.80 -5.16
N LEU A 217 5.15 15.16 -5.60
CA LEU A 217 4.56 15.32 -6.93
C LEU A 217 3.17 15.95 -6.75
N ASN A 218 3.03 17.21 -7.16
CA ASN A 218 1.75 17.91 -7.12
C ASN A 218 1.06 17.82 -8.49
N LEU A 219 -0.16 17.31 -8.53
CA LEU A 219 -0.87 17.05 -9.79
C LEU A 219 -1.15 18.35 -10.55
N ASN A 220 -1.64 19.40 -9.89
CA ASN A 220 -1.94 20.67 -10.54
C ASN A 220 -0.69 21.38 -11.07
N SER A 221 0.45 21.20 -10.43
CA SER A 221 1.73 21.72 -10.93
C SER A 221 2.21 20.96 -12.16
N LEU A 222 1.98 19.65 -12.22
CA LEU A 222 2.41 18.79 -13.32
C LEU A 222 1.46 18.85 -14.53
N MET A 223 0.16 18.99 -14.29
CA MET A 223 -0.87 19.07 -15.32
C MET A 223 -1.95 20.11 -14.96
N PRO A 224 -1.63 21.42 -15.05
CA PRO A 224 -2.57 22.49 -14.66
C PRO A 224 -3.84 22.52 -15.52
N ASP A 225 -3.74 22.15 -16.81
CA ASP A 225 -4.85 22.17 -17.77
C ASP A 225 -5.56 20.82 -17.90
N ARG A 226 -5.50 19.97 -16.87
CA ARG A 226 -6.08 18.62 -16.89
C ARG A 226 -7.57 18.66 -17.21
N GLN A 227 -7.98 17.92 -18.25
CA GLN A 227 -9.38 17.85 -18.73
C GLN A 227 -10.11 16.56 -18.35
N GLY A 228 -9.41 15.58 -17.76
CA GLY A 228 -9.98 14.26 -17.51
C GLY A 228 -9.22 13.45 -16.48
N ALA A 229 -9.63 12.19 -16.32
CA ALA A 229 -8.97 11.22 -15.46
C ALA A 229 -7.50 11.03 -15.85
N VAL A 230 -6.65 10.84 -14.84
CA VAL A 230 -5.22 10.61 -15.03
C VAL A 230 -4.72 9.46 -14.15
N CYS A 231 -3.60 8.87 -14.54
CA CYS A 231 -2.86 7.95 -13.69
C CYS A 231 -1.50 8.54 -13.35
N MET A 232 -1.20 8.66 -12.05
CA MET A 232 0.14 8.92 -11.55
C MET A 232 0.85 7.57 -11.35
N LYS A 233 1.91 7.31 -12.12
CA LYS A 233 2.69 6.06 -12.10
C LYS A 233 4.12 6.35 -11.65
N VAL A 234 4.60 5.54 -10.72
CA VAL A 234 5.99 5.52 -10.28
C VAL A 234 6.61 4.20 -10.72
N TYR A 235 7.79 4.27 -11.30
CA TYR A 235 8.52 3.11 -11.77
C TYR A 235 10.00 3.21 -11.39
N VAL A 236 10.53 2.12 -10.85
CA VAL A 236 11.93 1.98 -10.45
C VAL A 236 12.46 0.68 -11.01
N ALA A 237 13.67 0.69 -11.56
CA ALA A 237 14.42 -0.50 -11.93
C ALA A 237 15.86 -0.42 -11.42
N HIS A 238 16.39 -1.56 -10.97
CA HIS A 238 17.76 -1.68 -10.47
C HIS A 238 18.23 -3.14 -10.64
N PRO A 239 19.55 -3.40 -10.74
CA PRO A 239 20.06 -4.77 -10.81
C PRO A 239 19.58 -5.66 -9.66
N PHE A 240 19.39 -5.07 -8.47
CA PHE A 240 18.87 -5.74 -7.27
C PHE A 240 18.00 -4.77 -6.44
N LEU A 241 16.72 -5.04 -6.24
CA LEU A 241 15.79 -4.23 -5.43
C LEU A 241 15.25 -5.00 -4.23
N THR A 242 14.45 -6.03 -4.50
CA THR A 242 13.67 -6.79 -3.50
C THR A 242 14.13 -8.24 -3.40
N ARG A 243 15.13 -8.64 -4.20
CA ARG A 243 15.66 -10.01 -4.29
C ARG A 243 14.57 -11.00 -4.73
N GLY A 244 13.80 -10.58 -5.75
CA GLY A 244 12.70 -11.35 -6.33
C GLY A 244 11.48 -11.53 -5.44
N ARG A 245 11.35 -10.80 -4.33
CA ARG A 245 10.20 -10.97 -3.41
C ARG A 245 8.90 -10.40 -3.98
N HIS A 246 8.96 -9.21 -4.58
CA HIS A 246 7.81 -8.54 -5.17
C HIS A 246 8.23 -7.34 -6.03
N TYR A 247 7.27 -6.78 -6.77
CA TYR A 247 7.44 -5.60 -7.63
C TYR A 247 6.62 -4.39 -7.15
N ARG A 248 6.18 -4.40 -5.89
CA ARG A 248 5.22 -3.41 -5.37
C ARG A 248 5.93 -2.13 -4.94
N PHE A 249 5.42 -0.98 -5.36
CA PHE A 249 5.73 0.34 -4.81
C PHE A 249 4.43 1.03 -4.40
N ARG A 250 4.40 1.70 -3.26
CA ARG A 250 3.22 2.44 -2.78
C ARG A 250 3.56 3.92 -2.65
N VAL A 251 2.96 4.73 -3.50
CA VAL A 251 2.93 6.18 -3.35
C VAL A 251 2.04 6.52 -2.14
N CYS A 252 2.29 7.60 -1.42
CA CYS A 252 1.33 8.14 -0.45
C CYS A 252 0.90 9.52 -0.90
N GLY A 253 -0.36 9.89 -0.81
CA GLY A 253 -0.77 11.22 -1.23
C GLY A 253 -2.03 11.73 -0.55
N ASP A 254 -2.13 13.05 -0.52
CA ASP A 254 -3.35 13.77 -0.14
C ASP A 254 -4.14 14.08 -1.39
N VAL A 255 -5.41 13.66 -1.42
CA VAL A 255 -6.34 13.93 -2.52
C VAL A 255 -7.32 14.99 -2.04
N PHE A 256 -7.39 16.12 -2.76
CA PHE A 256 -8.20 17.27 -2.40
C PHE A 256 -9.46 17.35 -3.26
N TRP A 257 -10.59 17.64 -2.60
CA TRP A 257 -11.84 17.95 -3.27
C TRP A 257 -12.65 18.94 -2.45
N LYS A 258 -12.98 20.08 -3.06
CA LYS A 258 -13.55 21.26 -2.43
C LYS A 258 -12.72 21.68 -1.21
N ASP A 259 -13.33 21.70 -0.03
CA ASP A 259 -12.68 22.03 1.24
C ASP A 259 -12.38 20.78 2.09
N SER A 260 -12.38 19.59 1.49
CA SER A 260 -12.04 18.30 2.11
C SER A 260 -10.81 17.66 1.48
N PHE A 261 -10.22 16.68 2.18
CA PHE A 261 -9.19 15.82 1.61
C PHE A 261 -9.24 14.42 2.22
N THR A 262 -8.67 13.44 1.52
CA THR A 262 -8.46 12.07 1.98
C THR A 262 -7.00 11.67 1.77
N ILE A 263 -6.51 10.68 2.53
CA ILE A 263 -5.16 10.16 2.37
C ILE A 263 -5.23 8.82 1.63
N ILE A 264 -4.53 8.72 0.50
CA ILE A 264 -4.44 7.47 -0.26
C ILE A 264 -3.03 6.90 -0.24
N HIS A 265 -2.95 5.62 -0.59
CA HIS A 265 -1.71 5.00 -1.00
C HIS A 265 -1.86 4.26 -2.34
N GLY A 266 -0.75 4.17 -3.09
CA GLY A 266 -0.74 3.63 -4.44
C GLY A 266 -0.95 2.13 -4.49
N SER A 267 -1.49 1.67 -5.62
CA SER A 267 -1.64 0.24 -5.93
C SER A 267 -0.51 -0.29 -6.80
N HIS A 268 -0.31 -1.61 -6.77
CA HIS A 268 0.83 -2.32 -7.30
C HIS A 268 0.43 -3.51 -8.18
N GLN A 269 -0.73 -3.49 -8.84
CA GLN A 269 -1.17 -4.61 -9.68
C GLN A 269 -0.69 -4.49 -11.14
N PHE A 270 0.56 -4.88 -11.38
CA PHE A 270 1.18 -4.98 -12.71
C PHE A 270 1.28 -6.43 -13.17
N PHE A 271 1.33 -6.66 -14.49
CA PHE A 271 1.61 -7.97 -15.13
C PHE A 271 0.68 -9.12 -14.69
N LYS A 272 -0.64 -8.89 -14.74
CA LYS A 272 -1.65 -9.93 -14.54
C LYS A 272 -2.40 -10.19 -15.85
N ASP A 273 -3.00 -11.38 -15.96
CA ASP A 273 -3.81 -11.78 -17.11
C ASP A 273 -4.82 -10.67 -17.48
N PRO A 274 -4.76 -10.08 -18.69
CA PRO A 274 -5.67 -9.03 -19.12
C PRO A 274 -7.13 -9.48 -19.22
N ARG A 275 -7.39 -10.80 -19.13
CA ARG A 275 -8.74 -11.39 -19.09
C ARG A 275 -9.24 -11.64 -17.66
N LYS A 276 -8.43 -11.32 -16.64
CA LYS A 276 -8.83 -11.53 -15.25
C LYS A 276 -9.94 -10.54 -14.88
N ILE A 277 -11.07 -11.06 -14.44
CA ILE A 277 -12.16 -10.23 -13.90
C ILE A 277 -11.76 -9.66 -12.53
N GLN A 278 -11.97 -8.35 -12.38
CA GLN A 278 -11.75 -7.59 -11.15
C GLN A 278 -13.12 -7.09 -10.66
N PRO A 279 -13.69 -7.68 -9.60
CA PRO A 279 -14.95 -7.23 -9.03
C PRO A 279 -14.73 -6.05 -8.06
N PHE A 280 -15.70 -5.14 -8.03
CA PHE A 280 -15.82 -4.01 -7.13
C PHE A 280 -17.19 -4.04 -6.45
N ARG A 281 -17.18 -3.81 -5.13
CA ARG A 281 -18.38 -3.64 -4.30
C ARG A 281 -18.05 -2.65 -3.20
N LEU A 282 -18.91 -1.64 -3.03
CA LEU A 282 -18.84 -0.65 -1.95
C LEU A 282 -20.25 -0.42 -1.42
N ILE A 283 -20.41 -0.32 -0.11
CA ILE A 283 -21.72 -0.02 0.51
C ILE A 283 -22.12 1.42 0.17
N ASP A 284 -23.40 1.65 -0.17
CA ASP A 284 -23.89 2.97 -0.55
C ASP A 284 -23.79 4.01 0.58
N SER A 285 -23.91 3.57 1.84
CA SER A 285 -23.82 4.40 3.05
C SER A 285 -22.47 5.05 3.31
N VAL A 286 -21.46 4.80 2.46
CA VAL A 286 -20.18 5.54 2.49
C VAL A 286 -20.38 7.02 2.15
N VAL A 287 -21.39 7.33 1.34
CA VAL A 287 -21.88 8.69 1.06
C VAL A 287 -23.25 8.90 1.70
N ARG A 288 -23.51 10.12 2.17
CA ARG A 288 -24.83 10.51 2.72
C ARG A 288 -25.71 11.11 1.64
N SER A 289 -25.07 11.87 0.76
CA SER A 289 -25.61 12.49 -0.44
C SER A 289 -24.52 12.46 -1.52
N GLY A 290 -24.87 12.55 -2.80
CA GLY A 290 -23.86 12.67 -3.85
C GLY A 290 -23.56 11.40 -4.62
N GLU A 291 -22.28 11.16 -4.87
CA GLU A 291 -21.85 10.10 -5.79
C GLU A 291 -20.56 9.39 -5.36
N VAL A 292 -20.36 8.20 -5.92
CA VAL A 292 -19.07 7.50 -5.92
C VAL A 292 -18.53 7.45 -7.34
N VAL A 293 -17.28 7.85 -7.51
CA VAL A 293 -16.54 7.71 -8.78
C VAL A 293 -15.54 6.58 -8.64
N MET A 294 -15.65 5.56 -9.48
CA MET A 294 -14.68 4.48 -9.58
C MET A 294 -13.84 4.63 -10.84
N THR A 295 -12.52 4.64 -10.70
CA THR A 295 -11.59 4.66 -11.85
C THR A 295 -11.31 3.25 -12.33
N VAL A 296 -11.34 2.99 -13.64
CA VAL A 296 -11.00 1.70 -14.24
C VAL A 296 -9.68 1.80 -15.02
N PRO A 297 -8.66 1.00 -14.68
CA PRO A 297 -7.30 1.13 -15.22
C PRO A 297 -7.14 0.58 -16.63
N ASN A 298 -6.50 1.35 -17.51
CA ASN A 298 -5.99 0.93 -18.83
C ASN A 298 -4.63 1.60 -19.12
N TYR A 299 -3.76 1.72 -18.11
CA TYR A 299 -2.62 2.64 -18.16
C TYR A 299 -1.63 2.40 -19.30
N ASP A 300 -1.44 1.13 -19.68
CA ASP A 300 -0.51 0.71 -20.73
C ASP A 300 -1.23 0.48 -22.09
N LEU A 301 -2.54 0.80 -22.18
CA LEU A 301 -3.39 0.62 -23.36
C LEU A 301 -3.44 -0.82 -23.93
N ASP A 302 -3.20 -1.80 -23.06
CA ASP A 302 -3.11 -3.22 -23.37
C ASP A 302 -4.31 -3.97 -22.75
N MET A 303 -5.49 -3.69 -23.28
CA MET A 303 -6.72 -4.42 -22.95
C MET A 303 -6.88 -5.63 -23.85
N SER A 304 -7.40 -6.72 -23.26
CA SER A 304 -7.88 -7.87 -24.04
C SER A 304 -9.08 -7.50 -24.94
N ASP A 305 -9.64 -8.47 -25.64
CA ASP A 305 -10.85 -8.27 -26.45
C ASP A 305 -12.08 -7.91 -25.61
N ASP A 306 -12.07 -8.21 -24.30
CA ASP A 306 -13.11 -7.81 -23.35
C ASP A 306 -12.88 -6.36 -22.87
N ASP A 307 -13.62 -5.44 -23.49
CA ASP A 307 -13.64 -4.01 -23.17
C ASP A 307 -14.89 -3.60 -22.36
N ALA A 308 -15.58 -4.56 -21.74
CA ALA A 308 -16.78 -4.28 -20.96
C ALA A 308 -16.46 -3.89 -19.50
N ILE A 309 -17.23 -2.92 -18.99
CA ILE A 309 -17.45 -2.72 -17.57
C ILE A 309 -18.91 -3.09 -17.31
N VAL A 310 -19.11 -4.15 -16.53
CA VAL A 310 -20.44 -4.57 -16.07
C VAL A 310 -20.74 -3.82 -14.77
N ILE A 311 -21.82 -3.05 -14.74
CA ILE A 311 -22.19 -2.16 -13.64
C ILE A 311 -23.50 -2.63 -13.04
N GLY A 312 -23.56 -2.70 -11.70
CA GLY A 312 -24.71 -3.19 -10.94
C GLY A 312 -24.56 -4.64 -10.47
N SER A 313 -25.59 -5.13 -9.79
CA SER A 313 -25.70 -6.50 -9.25
C SER A 313 -27.00 -7.16 -9.74
N GLY A 314 -27.07 -8.49 -9.68
CA GLY A 314 -28.29 -9.22 -10.05
C GLY A 314 -28.71 -9.04 -11.53
N ALA A 315 -30.02 -8.92 -11.76
CA ALA A 315 -30.64 -8.84 -13.09
C ALA A 315 -30.51 -7.46 -13.75
N ASP A 316 -30.30 -6.39 -12.98
CA ASP A 316 -30.27 -5.01 -13.45
C ASP A 316 -28.86 -4.55 -13.91
N LYS A 317 -27.99 -5.50 -14.25
CA LYS A 317 -26.63 -5.23 -14.72
C LYS A 317 -26.70 -4.49 -16.07
N ARG A 318 -25.99 -3.36 -16.16
CA ARG A 318 -25.77 -2.62 -17.41
C ARG A 318 -24.31 -2.71 -17.84
N VAL A 319 -24.05 -2.46 -19.12
CA VAL A 319 -22.68 -2.51 -19.68
C VAL A 319 -22.26 -1.12 -20.15
N GLN A 320 -21.08 -0.68 -19.70
CA GLN A 320 -20.35 0.45 -20.27
C GLN A 320 -19.16 -0.08 -21.04
N LYS A 321 -18.96 0.42 -22.27
CA LYS A 321 -17.82 0.04 -23.11
C LYS A 321 -16.62 0.94 -22.82
N ARG A 322 -15.42 0.35 -22.70
CA ARG A 322 -14.16 1.06 -22.47
C ARG A 322 -13.56 1.53 -23.81
N SER A 323 -12.93 2.69 -23.78
CA SER A 323 -12.11 3.17 -24.90
C SER A 323 -10.72 2.53 -24.88
N ARG A 324 -10.23 2.15 -26.06
CA ARG A 324 -8.85 1.70 -26.27
C ARG A 324 -7.83 2.84 -26.32
N SER A 325 -8.28 4.10 -26.39
CA SER A 325 -7.41 5.29 -26.33
C SER A 325 -7.27 5.86 -24.91
N ARG A 326 -8.19 5.51 -24.00
CA ARG A 326 -8.22 6.10 -22.66
C ARG A 326 -7.41 5.26 -21.69
N PRO A 327 -6.44 5.86 -20.98
CA PRO A 327 -5.65 5.15 -19.97
C PRO A 327 -6.42 4.93 -18.66
N VAL A 328 -7.47 5.72 -18.42
CA VAL A 328 -8.33 5.62 -17.24
C VAL A 328 -9.77 5.88 -17.68
N GLU A 329 -10.67 4.96 -17.37
CA GLU A 329 -12.11 5.15 -17.52
C GLU A 329 -12.72 5.49 -16.16
N GLU A 330 -13.90 6.11 -16.16
CA GLU A 330 -14.65 6.45 -14.95
C GLU A 330 -16.02 5.78 -14.97
N VAL A 331 -16.44 5.29 -13.81
CA VAL A 331 -17.79 4.82 -13.55
C VAL A 331 -18.36 5.68 -12.43
N HIS A 332 -19.42 6.40 -12.74
CA HIS A 332 -20.14 7.24 -11.79
C HIS A 332 -21.35 6.49 -11.25
N PHE A 333 -21.43 6.42 -9.93
CA PHE A 333 -22.55 5.86 -9.20
C PHE A 333 -23.25 6.98 -8.43
N GLN A 334 -24.48 7.29 -8.81
CA GLN A 334 -25.29 8.25 -8.07
C GLN A 334 -25.91 7.55 -6.85
N HIS A 335 -25.86 8.21 -5.69
CA HIS A 335 -26.55 7.72 -4.51
C HIS A 335 -28.07 7.86 -4.70
N ALA A 336 -28.80 6.76 -4.57
CA ALA A 336 -30.26 6.78 -4.67
C ALA A 336 -30.84 7.39 -3.40
N ALA A 337 -31.55 8.51 -3.53
CA ALA A 337 -32.20 9.15 -2.38
C ALA A 337 -33.29 8.23 -1.80
N GLY A 338 -33.09 7.75 -0.57
CA GLY A 338 -34.11 6.98 0.15
C GLY A 338 -33.54 6.16 1.30
N GLY A 339 -34.03 6.39 2.52
CA GLY A 339 -33.73 5.55 3.67
C GLY A 339 -34.41 4.18 3.52
N GLY A 340 -33.69 3.23 2.95
CA GLY A 340 -34.09 1.83 2.93
C GLY A 340 -33.52 1.07 4.13
N THR A 341 -34.19 -0.01 4.54
CA THR A 341 -33.62 -1.01 5.47
C THR A 341 -32.78 -2.06 4.75
N VAL A 342 -32.64 -1.93 3.43
CA VAL A 342 -31.93 -2.86 2.55
C VAL A 342 -30.55 -2.28 2.24
N ARG A 343 -29.51 -3.11 2.37
CA ARG A 343 -28.15 -2.76 1.98
C ARG A 343 -28.03 -2.71 0.45
N ASN A 344 -27.73 -1.52 -0.08
CA ASN A 344 -27.42 -1.38 -1.51
C ASN A 344 -25.92 -1.19 -1.71
N TYR A 345 -25.45 -1.57 -2.89
CA TYR A 345 -24.04 -1.55 -3.21
C TYR A 345 -23.78 -0.84 -4.52
N PHE A 346 -22.75 -0.01 -4.53
CA PHE A 346 -22.09 0.37 -5.77
C PHE A 346 -21.25 -0.82 -6.20
N ALA A 347 -21.63 -1.42 -7.33
CA ALA A 347 -21.00 -2.65 -7.81
C ALA A 347 -20.61 -2.52 -9.28
N ALA A 348 -19.43 -3.02 -9.61
CA ALA A 348 -18.98 -3.14 -11.00
C ALA A 348 -17.95 -4.27 -11.14
N SER A 349 -17.70 -4.70 -12.38
CA SER A 349 -16.59 -5.58 -12.70
C SER A 349 -16.06 -5.29 -14.10
N TYR A 350 -14.76 -5.49 -14.29
CA TYR A 350 -14.07 -5.32 -15.57
C TYR A 350 -12.98 -6.38 -15.75
N ALA A 351 -12.63 -6.70 -16.99
CA ALA A 351 -11.47 -7.53 -17.31
C ALA A 351 -10.19 -6.68 -17.35
N GLY A 352 -9.12 -7.15 -16.70
CA GLY A 352 -7.79 -6.54 -16.80
C GLY A 352 -6.91 -6.64 -15.56
N TYR A 353 -5.77 -5.96 -15.68
CA TYR A 353 -4.84 -5.69 -14.58
C TYR A 353 -4.89 -4.21 -14.17
N GLY A 354 -4.12 -3.85 -13.14
CA GLY A 354 -4.31 -2.60 -12.41
C GLY A 354 -5.40 -2.71 -11.35
N THR A 355 -5.39 -1.76 -10.42
CA THR A 355 -6.39 -1.65 -9.35
C THR A 355 -7.19 -0.39 -9.55
N SER A 356 -8.50 -0.53 -9.49
CA SER A 356 -9.42 0.59 -9.45
C SER A 356 -9.32 1.34 -8.13
N PHE A 357 -9.47 2.65 -8.16
CA PHE A 357 -9.71 3.48 -7.00
C PHE A 357 -11.18 3.88 -6.96
N TRP A 358 -11.71 4.12 -5.78
CA TRP A 358 -13.03 4.69 -5.58
C TRP A 358 -12.90 5.98 -4.77
N TYR A 359 -13.77 6.94 -5.09
CA TYR A 359 -13.84 8.26 -4.49
C TYR A 359 -15.29 8.55 -4.13
N ALA A 360 -15.60 8.58 -2.84
CA ALA A 360 -16.90 8.91 -2.29
C ALA A 360 -16.98 10.42 -2.06
N LEU A 361 -17.91 11.08 -2.74
CA LEU A 361 -18.04 12.54 -2.82
C LEU A 361 -19.38 12.97 -2.22
N ASP A 362 -19.36 13.44 -0.97
CA ASP A 362 -20.54 13.92 -0.24
C ASP A 362 -20.72 15.42 -0.51
N HIS A 363 -21.85 15.81 -1.12
CA HIS A 363 -22.08 17.21 -1.53
C HIS A 363 -22.75 18.07 -0.45
N ASP A 364 -23.56 17.47 0.44
CA ASP A 364 -24.43 18.19 1.37
C ASP A 364 -24.20 17.75 2.83
N LEU A 365 -23.10 18.20 3.43
CA LEU A 365 -22.88 18.04 4.87
C LEU A 365 -23.92 18.82 5.68
N ALA A 366 -24.21 18.35 6.90
CA ALA A 366 -25.28 18.88 7.74
C ALA A 366 -25.24 20.43 7.87
N PRO A 367 -26.41 21.10 7.90
CA PRO A 367 -26.48 22.56 8.06
C PRO A 367 -25.67 23.04 9.27
N GLY A 368 -24.81 24.04 9.07
CA GLY A 368 -23.92 24.56 10.11
C GLY A 368 -22.53 23.91 10.18
N SER A 369 -22.25 22.90 9.34
CA SER A 369 -20.91 22.29 9.21
C SER A 369 -19.83 23.28 8.75
N GLY A 370 -20.21 24.29 7.96
CA GLY A 370 -19.28 25.22 7.32
C GLY A 370 -18.47 24.61 6.19
N LYS A 371 -18.87 23.42 5.71
CA LYS A 371 -18.16 22.66 4.69
C LYS A 371 -18.91 22.61 3.35
N GLN A 372 -18.19 22.58 2.23
CA GLN A 372 -18.73 22.44 0.88
C GLN A 372 -18.84 20.98 0.42
N GLY A 373 -18.07 20.07 1.03
CA GLY A 373 -18.20 18.64 0.80
C GLY A 373 -17.30 17.80 1.72
N SER A 374 -17.43 16.48 1.62
CA SER A 374 -16.55 15.49 2.26
C SER A 374 -16.07 14.51 1.20
N ILE A 375 -14.79 14.14 1.24
CA ILE A 375 -14.23 13.11 0.37
C ILE A 375 -13.68 11.96 1.20
N ALA A 376 -13.93 10.73 0.75
CA ALA A 376 -13.22 9.54 1.18
C ALA A 376 -12.75 8.76 -0.05
N ALA A 377 -11.58 8.12 0.02
CA ALA A 377 -11.08 7.34 -1.11
C ALA A 377 -10.21 6.18 -0.68
N ASN A 378 -10.25 5.10 -1.47
CA ASN A 378 -9.31 4.00 -1.32
C ASN A 378 -9.12 3.25 -2.64
N HIS A 379 -8.13 2.36 -2.68
CA HIS A 379 -7.99 1.39 -3.76
C HIS A 379 -8.89 0.16 -3.50
N LEU A 380 -9.34 -0.49 -4.56
CA LEU A 380 -10.23 -1.66 -4.51
C LEU A 380 -9.68 -2.82 -3.66
N CYS A 381 -10.49 -3.26 -2.69
CA CYS A 381 -10.39 -4.58 -2.05
C CYS A 381 -11.29 -5.57 -2.82
N ARG A 382 -10.76 -6.73 -3.20
CA ARG A 382 -11.46 -7.70 -4.06
C ARG A 382 -12.61 -8.39 -3.31
N VAL A 383 -13.80 -7.82 -3.39
CA VAL A 383 -15.02 -8.41 -2.83
C VAL A 383 -15.92 -8.86 -3.97
N GLY A 384 -16.48 -10.07 -3.86
CA GLY A 384 -17.46 -10.57 -4.82
C GLY A 384 -18.71 -9.70 -4.82
N VAL A 385 -19.24 -9.42 -6.02
CA VAL A 385 -20.47 -8.60 -6.20
C VAL A 385 -21.67 -9.33 -5.60
N ASP A 386 -21.80 -10.62 -5.88
CA ASP A 386 -22.93 -11.44 -5.44
C ASP A 386 -22.61 -12.15 -4.10
N ASN A 387 -23.63 -12.33 -3.26
CA ASN A 387 -23.46 -12.99 -1.96
C ASN A 387 -23.10 -14.47 -2.11
N ARG A 388 -22.28 -15.00 -1.21
CA ARG A 388 -21.84 -16.41 -1.21
C ARG A 388 -22.60 -17.21 -0.17
N ASP A 389 -23.15 -18.36 -0.56
CA ASP A 389 -23.81 -19.30 0.36
C ASP A 389 -22.84 -20.34 0.95
N ASP A 390 -21.65 -20.49 0.37
CA ASP A 390 -20.68 -21.55 0.67
C ASP A 390 -19.71 -21.22 1.83
N ILE A 391 -20.19 -20.48 2.83
CA ILE A 391 -19.38 -19.85 3.90
C ILE A 391 -19.85 -20.18 5.31
N LEU A 392 -20.90 -20.98 5.45
CA LEU A 392 -21.37 -21.50 6.75
C LEU A 392 -20.32 -22.42 7.36
N PHE A 393 -20.18 -22.41 8.68
CA PHE A 393 -19.28 -23.33 9.38
C PHE A 393 -19.55 -24.80 9.06
N THR A 394 -18.48 -25.56 8.84
CA THR A 394 -18.50 -27.00 9.11
C THR A 394 -18.38 -27.26 10.63
N PRO A 395 -18.84 -28.42 11.14
CA PRO A 395 -18.70 -28.75 12.56
C PRO A 395 -17.25 -28.71 13.07
N GLU A 396 -16.30 -29.06 12.23
CA GLU A 396 -14.86 -29.03 12.56
C GLU A 396 -14.34 -27.60 12.67
N GLU A 397 -14.59 -26.75 11.65
CA GLU A 397 -14.15 -25.35 11.67
C GLU A 397 -14.76 -24.58 12.85
N ARG A 398 -16.02 -24.86 13.20
CA ARG A 398 -16.68 -24.26 14.36
C ARG A 398 -15.95 -24.61 15.64
N ARG A 399 -15.63 -25.89 15.85
CA ARG A 399 -14.90 -26.37 17.04
C ARG A 399 -13.51 -25.71 17.14
N ILE A 400 -12.83 -25.51 16.01
CA ILE A 400 -11.53 -24.83 15.98
C ILE A 400 -11.67 -23.39 16.48
N VAL A 401 -12.67 -22.64 15.99
CA VAL A 401 -12.92 -21.26 16.42
C VAL A 401 -13.34 -21.19 17.89
N GLU A 402 -14.21 -22.09 18.35
CA GLU A 402 -14.61 -22.20 19.77
C GLU A 402 -13.39 -22.45 20.67
N THR A 403 -12.51 -23.38 20.26
CA THR A 403 -11.26 -23.69 20.98
C THR A 403 -10.32 -22.49 21.03
N ALA A 404 -10.18 -21.75 19.92
CA ALA A 404 -9.37 -20.54 19.88
C ALA A 404 -9.93 -19.46 20.82
N ILE A 405 -11.23 -19.18 20.75
CA ILE A 405 -11.86 -18.19 21.64
C ILE A 405 -11.68 -18.59 23.12
N ALA A 406 -11.90 -19.86 23.45
CA ALA A 406 -11.67 -20.38 24.80
C ALA A 406 -10.20 -20.28 25.26
N SER A 407 -9.26 -20.30 24.31
CA SER A 407 -7.82 -20.11 24.57
C SER A 407 -7.41 -18.63 24.67
N GLY A 408 -8.36 -17.69 24.59
CA GLY A 408 -8.09 -16.26 24.66
C GLY A 408 -7.76 -15.64 23.31
N PHE A 409 -8.45 -16.03 22.23
CA PHE A 409 -8.31 -15.39 20.92
C PHE A 409 -9.55 -14.61 20.51
N MET A 410 -9.35 -13.39 20.00
CA MET A 410 -10.31 -12.67 19.17
C MET A 410 -9.94 -12.85 17.69
N ILE A 411 -10.92 -13.17 16.87
CA ILE A 411 -10.71 -13.45 15.44
C ILE A 411 -10.79 -12.15 14.66
N HIS A 412 -9.70 -11.74 13.99
CA HIS A 412 -9.63 -10.52 13.19
C HIS A 412 -10.12 -9.22 13.88
N PRO A 413 -9.66 -8.90 15.10
CA PRO A 413 -10.12 -7.69 15.77
C PRO A 413 -9.60 -6.42 15.07
N CYS A 414 -10.47 -5.42 15.03
CA CYS A 414 -10.18 -4.05 14.67
C CYS A 414 -9.90 -3.23 15.92
N CYS A 415 -8.75 -2.57 15.97
CA CYS A 415 -8.35 -1.71 17.08
C CYS A 415 -8.81 -0.28 16.79
N LEU A 416 -9.62 0.28 17.68
CA LEU A 416 -10.11 1.65 17.56
C LEU A 416 -9.73 2.45 18.81
N PRO A 417 -9.23 3.69 18.64
CA PRO A 417 -9.13 4.61 19.75
C PRO A 417 -10.52 5.08 20.20
N VAL A 418 -10.67 5.27 21.51
CA VAL A 418 -11.81 5.93 22.15
C VAL A 418 -11.32 7.29 22.62
N THR A 419 -12.03 8.34 22.20
CA THR A 419 -11.65 9.73 22.41
C THR A 419 -12.65 10.43 23.32
N SER A 420 -12.21 11.48 24.00
CA SER A 420 -13.09 12.33 24.81
C SER A 420 -14.16 12.99 23.92
N PRO A 421 -15.36 13.28 24.44
CA PRO A 421 -16.35 14.11 23.75
C PRO A 421 -15.83 15.49 23.32
N ASP A 422 -14.82 16.01 24.02
CA ASP A 422 -14.18 17.29 23.73
C ASP A 422 -13.13 17.20 22.61
N ASP A 423 -12.70 15.99 22.23
CA ASP A 423 -11.78 15.79 21.12
C ASP A 423 -12.49 16.04 19.79
N ALA A 424 -11.77 16.67 18.84
CA ALA A 424 -12.33 17.01 17.55
C ALA A 424 -12.74 15.79 16.71
N LEU A 425 -12.11 14.63 16.94
CA LEU A 425 -12.29 13.41 16.16
C LEU A 425 -13.07 12.36 16.92
N ALA A 426 -13.88 11.61 16.18
CA ALA A 426 -14.55 10.39 16.63
C ALA A 426 -14.12 9.23 15.71
N PHE A 427 -14.02 8.04 16.26
CA PHE A 427 -13.60 6.85 15.52
C PHE A 427 -14.69 5.80 15.49
N GLY A 428 -14.68 4.99 14.43
CA GLY A 428 -15.70 3.98 14.20
C GLY A 428 -15.26 2.85 13.29
N PHE A 429 -16.18 1.94 13.06
CA PHE A 429 -16.00 0.80 12.17
C PHE A 429 -17.19 0.64 11.23
N ASN A 430 -16.94 0.04 10.07
CA ASN A 430 -17.99 -0.42 9.16
C ASN A 430 -17.62 -1.77 8.56
N PHE A 431 -18.58 -2.70 8.53
CA PHE A 431 -18.42 -4.01 7.88
C PHE A 431 -19.54 -4.29 6.88
N ASP A 432 -20.39 -3.31 6.54
CA ASP A 432 -21.55 -3.53 5.67
C ASP A 432 -21.16 -3.95 4.24
N ALA A 433 -19.93 -3.63 3.82
CA ALA A 433 -19.36 -4.05 2.54
C ALA A 433 -18.82 -5.50 2.54
N SER A 434 -18.74 -6.15 3.70
CA SER A 434 -18.37 -7.56 3.80
C SER A 434 -19.36 -8.44 3.04
N ASN A 435 -18.88 -9.58 2.55
CA ASN A 435 -19.71 -10.53 1.80
C ASN A 435 -19.76 -11.88 2.53
N PRO A 436 -20.86 -12.16 3.26
CA PRO A 436 -22.04 -11.34 3.55
C PRO A 436 -21.75 -10.27 4.62
N PRO A 437 -22.64 -9.27 4.78
CA PRO A 437 -22.51 -8.24 5.80
C PRO A 437 -22.70 -8.81 7.23
N PHE A 438 -22.20 -8.07 8.23
CA PHE A 438 -22.30 -8.45 9.65
C PHE A 438 -23.11 -7.43 10.45
N ASP A 439 -23.90 -7.94 11.40
CA ASP A 439 -24.70 -7.14 12.33
C ASP A 439 -24.35 -7.38 13.81
N ASP A 440 -23.68 -8.49 14.11
CA ASP A 440 -23.31 -8.88 15.47
C ASP A 440 -21.81 -8.76 15.70
N TYR A 441 -21.42 -8.12 16.80
CA TYR A 441 -20.04 -7.80 17.10
C TYR A 441 -19.69 -8.16 18.55
N TRP A 442 -18.46 -8.64 18.74
CA TRP A 442 -17.82 -8.76 20.05
C TRP A 442 -16.84 -7.61 20.23
N ILE A 443 -17.06 -6.81 21.26
CA ILE A 443 -16.25 -5.64 21.57
C ILE A 443 -15.61 -5.82 22.95
N ARG A 444 -14.30 -5.60 23.04
CA ARG A 444 -13.56 -5.55 24.31
C ARG A 444 -12.97 -4.17 24.52
N PHE A 445 -13.12 -3.64 25.73
CA PHE A 445 -12.67 -2.31 26.11
C PHE A 445 -11.46 -2.37 27.03
N TYR A 446 -10.52 -1.46 26.83
CA TYR A 446 -9.26 -1.39 27.58
C TYR A 446 -8.97 0.03 28.06
N ASP A 447 -8.31 0.10 29.22
CA ASP A 447 -7.82 1.34 29.81
C ASP A 447 -6.42 1.73 29.29
N ALA A 448 -5.94 2.91 29.66
CA ALA A 448 -4.65 3.43 29.19
C ALA A 448 -3.42 2.60 29.62
N ALA A 449 -3.56 1.76 30.65
CA ALA A 449 -2.50 0.86 31.10
C ALA A 449 -2.54 -0.51 30.38
N GLY A 450 -3.51 -0.72 29.47
CA GLY A 450 -3.73 -2.00 28.81
C GLY A 450 -4.59 -2.98 29.61
N GLY A 451 -5.17 -2.54 30.72
CA GLY A 451 -6.07 -3.34 31.53
C GLY A 451 -7.42 -3.55 30.84
N CYS A 452 -7.90 -4.78 30.78
CA CYS A 452 -9.25 -5.06 30.29
C CYS A 452 -10.27 -4.41 31.25
N VAL A 453 -11.10 -3.52 30.72
CA VAL A 453 -12.18 -2.86 31.45
C VAL A 453 -13.43 -3.74 31.44
N GLY A 454 -13.74 -4.34 30.29
CA GLY A 454 -14.88 -5.24 30.14
C GLY A 454 -15.19 -5.55 28.67
N GLU A 455 -16.30 -6.26 28.44
CA GLU A 455 -16.75 -6.65 27.10
C GLU A 455 -18.21 -6.33 26.86
N HIS A 456 -18.58 -6.24 25.57
CA HIS A 456 -19.92 -5.98 25.11
C HIS A 456 -20.23 -6.78 23.83
N ARG A 457 -21.39 -7.43 23.80
CA ARG A 457 -21.95 -8.04 22.58
C ARG A 457 -22.90 -7.03 21.98
N TYR A 458 -22.46 -6.39 20.91
CA TYR A 458 -23.16 -5.29 20.26
C TYR A 458 -23.90 -5.81 19.03
N HIS A 459 -25.16 -5.42 18.88
CA HIS A 459 -25.95 -5.66 17.67
C HIS A 459 -26.21 -4.33 16.99
N LYS A 460 -25.88 -4.25 15.70
CA LYS A 460 -26.09 -3.08 14.85
C LYS A 460 -27.43 -3.23 14.12
N ASP A 461 -28.33 -2.28 14.31
CA ASP A 461 -29.70 -2.28 13.75
C ASP A 461 -29.89 -1.29 12.60
N PHE A 462 -28.80 -0.69 12.11
CA PHE A 462 -28.80 0.28 11.01
C PHE A 462 -27.69 -0.01 9.99
N ILE A 463 -27.75 0.66 8.84
CA ILE A 463 -26.72 0.60 7.78
C ILE A 463 -25.86 1.86 7.85
N GLY A 464 -24.55 1.70 7.75
CA GLY A 464 -23.57 2.79 7.86
C GLY A 464 -22.52 2.61 8.95
N PRO A 465 -21.60 3.56 9.10
CA PRO A 465 -20.52 3.46 10.07
C PRO A 465 -21.04 3.56 11.52
N VAL A 466 -20.51 2.71 12.40
CA VAL A 466 -20.77 2.74 13.86
C VAL A 466 -19.65 3.52 14.53
N LEU A 467 -19.95 4.62 15.22
CA LEU A 467 -18.97 5.33 16.05
C LEU A 467 -18.86 4.64 17.42
N ILE A 468 -17.62 4.50 17.91
CA ILE A 468 -17.38 3.74 19.14
C ILE A 468 -17.95 4.42 20.39
N ASP A 469 -18.10 5.74 20.36
CA ASP A 469 -18.70 6.50 21.46
C ASP A 469 -20.19 6.18 21.62
N ASP A 470 -20.90 5.92 20.52
CA ASP A 470 -22.31 5.56 20.54
C ASP A 470 -22.51 4.16 21.13
N VAL A 471 -21.59 3.24 20.86
CA VAL A 471 -21.54 1.93 21.49
C VAL A 471 -21.26 2.07 22.99
N LEU A 472 -20.26 2.88 23.34
CA LEU A 472 -19.92 3.14 24.74
C LEU A 472 -21.09 3.77 25.48
N ALA A 473 -21.81 4.72 24.86
CA ALA A 473 -23.00 5.37 25.43
C ALA A 473 -24.03 4.35 25.92
N GLN A 474 -24.25 3.28 25.17
CA GLN A 474 -25.18 2.19 25.47
C GLN A 474 -24.61 1.16 26.47
N TRP A 475 -23.29 1.10 26.62
CA TRP A 475 -22.63 0.17 27.54
C TRP A 475 -22.66 0.67 28.99
N SER A 476 -23.30 -0.09 29.87
CA SER A 476 -23.40 0.23 31.30
C SER A 476 -22.31 -0.50 32.09
N HIS A 477 -21.24 0.22 32.44
CA HIS A 477 -20.11 -0.33 33.21
C HIS A 477 -19.52 0.74 34.16
N PRO A 478 -19.17 0.40 35.42
CA PRO A 478 -18.67 1.39 36.40
C PRO A 478 -17.35 2.04 36.00
N ARG A 479 -16.51 1.34 35.24
CA ARG A 479 -15.19 1.82 34.76
C ARG A 479 -15.22 2.40 33.34
N LYS A 480 -16.41 2.70 32.80
CA LYS A 480 -16.57 3.18 31.40
C LYS A 480 -15.73 4.41 31.08
N ALA A 481 -15.57 5.33 32.03
CA ALA A 481 -14.79 6.55 31.84
C ALA A 481 -13.27 6.31 31.70
N GLU A 482 -12.79 5.12 32.02
CA GLU A 482 -11.37 4.75 31.90
C GLU A 482 -11.01 4.21 30.52
N VAL A 483 -12.01 3.92 29.68
CA VAL A 483 -11.81 3.29 28.37
C VAL A 483 -11.13 4.23 27.39
N VAL A 484 -10.03 3.78 26.81
CA VAL A 484 -9.31 4.50 25.75
C VAL A 484 -9.18 3.68 24.46
N MET A 485 -9.39 2.36 24.50
CA MET A 485 -9.31 1.51 23.32
C MET A 485 -10.48 0.53 23.27
N ALA A 486 -10.97 0.26 22.06
CA ALA A 486 -11.85 -0.84 21.76
C ALA A 486 -11.21 -1.81 20.77
N LEU A 487 -11.32 -3.12 21.04
CA LEU A 487 -11.12 -4.18 20.06
C LEU A 487 -12.49 -4.66 19.57
N VAL A 488 -12.73 -4.60 18.27
CA VAL A 488 -14.00 -4.93 17.63
C VAL A 488 -13.81 -6.07 16.65
N CYS A 489 -14.54 -7.18 16.80
CA CYS A 489 -14.59 -8.21 15.74
C CYS A 489 -16.04 -8.64 15.46
N PRO A 490 -16.35 -9.11 14.24
CA PRO A 490 -17.60 -9.81 13.99
C PRO A 490 -17.74 -11.01 14.94
N ASP A 491 -18.93 -11.22 15.50
CA ASP A 491 -19.22 -12.39 16.34
C ASP A 491 -19.47 -13.63 15.47
N HIS A 492 -18.40 -14.14 14.86
CA HIS A 492 -18.49 -15.23 13.88
C HIS A 492 -19.29 -16.44 14.38
N LEU A 493 -19.19 -16.80 15.67
CA LEU A 493 -19.92 -17.92 16.25
C LEU A 493 -21.43 -17.66 16.35
N LYS A 494 -21.83 -16.43 16.71
CA LYS A 494 -23.25 -16.03 16.73
C LYS A 494 -23.82 -15.96 15.32
N ILE A 495 -23.06 -15.39 14.38
CA ILE A 495 -23.48 -15.21 12.98
C ILE A 495 -23.50 -16.56 12.23
N GLY A 496 -22.65 -17.52 12.63
CA GLY A 496 -22.55 -18.84 12.02
C GLY A 496 -21.69 -18.91 10.76
N LEU A 497 -20.82 -17.91 10.54
CA LEU A 497 -19.99 -17.79 9.33
C LEU A 497 -18.52 -18.09 9.61
N ALA A 498 -17.95 -18.92 8.74
CA ALA A 498 -16.57 -19.38 8.81
C ALA A 498 -15.58 -18.27 8.40
N PRO A 499 -14.84 -17.63 9.32
CA PRO A 499 -13.90 -16.54 9.00
C PRO A 499 -12.85 -16.93 7.95
N GLN A 500 -12.56 -18.23 7.80
CA GLN A 500 -11.60 -18.80 6.86
C GLN A 500 -11.96 -18.60 5.39
N ARG A 501 -13.26 -18.51 5.10
CA ARG A 501 -13.81 -18.46 3.74
C ARG A 501 -14.37 -17.09 3.39
N LEU A 502 -14.28 -16.14 4.33
CA LEU A 502 -14.77 -14.78 4.18
C LEU A 502 -13.66 -13.85 3.70
N VAL A 503 -14.04 -12.93 2.83
CA VAL A 503 -13.28 -11.69 2.63
C VAL A 503 -13.98 -10.64 3.48
N THR A 504 -13.46 -10.42 4.68
CA THR A 504 -13.94 -9.37 5.58
C THR A 504 -13.47 -8.01 5.05
N THR A 505 -14.41 -7.15 4.69
CA THR A 505 -14.15 -5.75 4.39
C THR A 505 -14.49 -4.95 5.64
N ALA A 506 -13.49 -4.80 6.49
CA ALA A 506 -13.55 -3.98 7.68
C ALA A 506 -12.98 -2.61 7.34
N ASP A 507 -13.78 -1.56 7.49
CA ASP A 507 -13.32 -0.20 7.33
C ASP A 507 -13.19 0.46 8.70
N MET A 508 -12.05 1.11 8.92
CA MET A 508 -11.90 2.09 9.99
C MET A 508 -12.43 3.43 9.50
N VAL A 509 -13.16 4.11 10.36
CA VAL A 509 -13.78 5.40 10.06
C VAL A 509 -13.27 6.43 11.05
N VAL A 510 -12.95 7.61 10.55
CA VAL A 510 -12.75 8.79 11.39
C VAL A 510 -13.72 9.87 10.96
N ARG A 511 -14.28 10.60 11.92
CA ARG A 511 -15.19 11.71 11.67
C ARG A 511 -14.82 12.91 12.53
N HIS A 512 -14.83 14.10 11.94
CA HIS A 512 -14.77 15.33 12.69
C HIS A 512 -16.13 15.64 13.33
N ARG A 513 -16.19 15.76 14.66
CA ARG A 513 -17.45 15.93 15.39
C ARG A 513 -18.22 17.18 14.99
N ARG A 514 -17.51 18.30 14.81
CA ARG A 514 -18.13 19.60 14.49
C ARG A 514 -18.60 19.74 13.04
N THR A 515 -17.78 19.33 12.07
CA THR A 515 -18.03 19.56 10.64
C THR A 515 -18.74 18.37 9.99
N GLY A 516 -18.65 17.17 10.58
CA GLY A 516 -19.20 15.94 10.01
C GLY A 516 -18.37 15.34 8.87
N ASP A 517 -17.25 15.97 8.52
CA ASP A 517 -16.27 15.46 7.55
C ASP A 517 -15.75 14.10 8.01
N GLN A 518 -15.63 13.14 7.09
CA GLN A 518 -15.23 11.77 7.43
C GLN A 518 -14.42 11.11 6.31
N ASP A 519 -13.56 10.18 6.71
CA ASP A 519 -12.75 9.37 5.80
C ASP A 519 -12.73 7.90 6.27
N PHE A 520 -12.44 7.01 5.33
CA PHE A 520 -12.50 5.56 5.48
C PHE A 520 -11.21 4.91 4.97
N THR A 521 -10.69 3.95 5.71
CA THR A 521 -9.62 3.07 5.22
C THR A 521 -9.93 1.62 5.51
N GLU A 522 -9.48 0.71 4.62
CA GLU A 522 -9.38 -0.70 4.95
C GLU A 522 -8.64 -0.84 6.28
N PHE A 523 -9.25 -1.56 7.22
CA PHE A 523 -8.63 -1.92 8.46
C PHE A 523 -7.61 -3.03 8.18
N GLN A 524 -6.35 -2.64 8.10
CA GLN A 524 -5.23 -3.57 7.92
C GLN A 524 -4.29 -3.48 9.12
N SER A 525 -4.38 -4.46 10.02
CA SER A 525 -3.36 -4.56 11.08
C SER A 525 -2.00 -4.89 10.50
N SER A 526 -0.93 -4.22 10.99
CA SER A 526 0.39 -4.35 10.38
C SER A 526 1.02 -5.74 10.56
N TRP A 527 0.54 -6.57 11.52
CA TRP A 527 0.92 -7.99 11.64
C TRP A 527 0.52 -8.84 10.44
N ARG A 528 -0.48 -8.44 9.64
CA ARG A 528 -0.83 -9.13 8.38
C ARG A 528 0.27 -9.01 7.31
N ASN A 529 1.23 -8.08 7.45
CA ASN A 529 2.29 -7.87 6.47
C ASN A 529 3.46 -8.86 6.61
N ILE A 530 3.58 -9.60 7.72
CA ILE A 530 4.80 -10.36 8.04
C ILE A 530 4.84 -11.75 7.39
N GLY A 531 3.76 -12.21 6.73
CA GLY A 531 3.79 -13.39 5.86
C GLY A 531 4.21 -14.71 6.52
N ALA A 532 4.26 -14.76 7.86
CA ALA A 532 4.64 -15.96 8.60
C ALA A 532 3.48 -16.96 8.57
N ASN A 533 3.68 -18.04 7.81
CA ASN A 533 2.74 -19.15 7.69
C ASN A 533 3.16 -20.27 8.65
N ILE A 534 2.38 -20.53 9.71
CA ILE A 534 2.63 -21.64 10.64
C ILE A 534 1.87 -22.86 10.12
N PRO A 535 2.54 -23.95 9.70
CA PRO A 535 1.84 -25.18 9.38
C PRO A 535 1.08 -25.66 10.63
N THR A 536 -0.23 -25.90 10.52
CA THR A 536 -1.21 -26.27 11.57
C THR A 536 -1.98 -25.14 12.26
N LEU A 537 -1.52 -23.88 12.17
CA LEU A 537 -2.25 -22.72 12.70
C LEU A 537 -2.63 -21.79 11.56
N PRO A 538 -3.92 -21.72 11.19
CA PRO A 538 -4.36 -20.83 10.16
C PRO A 538 -3.99 -19.37 10.45
N HIS A 539 -3.46 -18.66 9.46
CA HIS A 539 -3.03 -17.25 9.53
C HIS A 539 -4.13 -16.24 9.94
N TRP A 540 -5.38 -16.69 10.04
CA TRP A 540 -6.54 -15.93 10.53
C TRP A 540 -6.82 -16.11 12.03
N LEU A 541 -6.15 -17.05 12.73
CA LEU A 541 -6.32 -17.31 14.17
C LEU A 541 -5.35 -16.55 15.09
N HIS A 542 -4.19 -16.11 14.61
CA HIS A 542 -3.10 -15.63 15.49
C HIS A 542 -2.20 -14.59 14.77
N PRO A 543 -1.63 -13.59 15.48
CA PRO A 543 -0.42 -12.88 15.03
C PRO A 543 0.78 -13.85 15.08
N SER A 544 0.94 -14.73 14.08
CA SER A 544 1.93 -15.83 14.01
C SER A 544 3.01 -15.83 15.12
N ILE A 545 2.89 -16.71 16.12
CA ILE A 545 3.95 -16.92 17.14
C ILE A 545 5.22 -17.43 16.44
N GLY A 546 6.07 -16.51 16.00
CA GLY A 546 7.36 -16.86 15.43
C GLY A 546 7.78 -15.98 14.27
N VAL A 547 8.04 -14.70 14.53
CA VAL A 547 9.33 -14.01 14.36
C VAL A 547 9.17 -12.69 15.13
N MET A 548 10.10 -12.35 16.01
CA MET A 548 10.14 -11.11 16.82
C MET A 548 9.41 -9.93 16.15
N GLY A 549 8.36 -9.40 16.79
CA GLY A 549 7.45 -8.41 16.23
C GLY A 549 8.20 -7.21 15.68
N ARG A 550 8.06 -6.96 14.38
CA ARG A 550 8.75 -5.87 13.69
C ARG A 550 7.74 -5.07 12.91
N THR A 551 7.37 -3.95 13.50
CA THR A 551 6.68 -2.89 12.75
C THR A 551 7.73 -2.06 12.03
N ASN A 552 7.57 -1.92 10.72
CA ASN A 552 8.23 -0.89 9.92
C ASN A 552 7.25 -0.48 8.83
N VAL A 553 6.55 0.63 9.05
CA VAL A 553 5.49 1.07 8.16
C VAL A 553 5.65 2.55 7.82
N ILE A 554 5.25 2.92 6.60
CA ILE A 554 5.47 4.22 5.99
C ILE A 554 4.14 4.89 5.69
N GLY A 555 4.13 6.21 5.80
CA GLY A 555 3.06 7.10 5.36
C GLY A 555 3.60 8.47 5.00
N ARG A 556 2.78 9.50 5.17
CA ARG A 556 3.13 10.90 4.92
C ARG A 556 2.97 11.76 6.18
N VAL A 557 3.73 12.84 6.24
CA VAL A 557 3.54 13.97 7.16
C VAL A 557 3.20 15.20 6.34
N ARG A 558 2.22 15.98 6.82
CA ARG A 558 1.85 17.29 6.28
C ARG A 558 1.85 18.34 7.38
N THR A 559 2.48 19.48 7.09
CA THR A 559 2.39 20.76 7.81
C THR A 559 1.92 21.91 6.91
N LYS A 560 1.90 21.68 5.58
CA LYS A 560 1.47 22.64 4.57
C LYS A 560 0.03 23.12 4.82
N GLY A 561 -0.19 24.43 4.79
CA GLY A 561 -1.51 25.06 4.97
C GLY A 561 -2.06 24.97 6.40
N GLY A 562 -1.21 24.73 7.41
CA GLY A 562 -1.64 24.55 8.79
C GLY A 562 -2.27 23.18 9.07
N GLY A 563 -2.17 22.23 8.12
CA GLY A 563 -2.60 20.86 8.35
C GLY A 563 -1.76 20.20 9.45
N ARG A 564 -2.42 19.41 10.29
CA ARG A 564 -1.80 18.59 11.34
C ARG A 564 -1.73 17.14 10.88
N THR A 565 -0.70 16.43 11.34
CA THR A 565 -0.57 14.99 11.11
C THR A 565 -0.58 14.28 12.45
N GLY A 566 -1.56 13.39 12.63
CA GLY A 566 -1.67 12.48 13.76
C GLY A 566 -1.25 11.08 13.36
N VAL A 567 -0.79 10.30 14.34
CA VAL A 567 -0.49 8.88 14.20
C VAL A 567 -1.26 8.14 15.27
N PHE A 568 -2.21 7.32 14.84
CA PHE A 568 -2.80 6.30 15.71
C PHE A 568 -1.89 5.08 15.68
N VAL A 569 -1.44 4.64 16.86
CA VAL A 569 -0.64 3.44 17.05
C VAL A 569 -1.22 2.62 18.19
N ALA A 570 -1.43 1.33 17.97
CA ALA A 570 -1.93 0.39 18.96
C ALA A 570 -0.99 -0.81 19.10
N ASN A 571 -0.62 -1.11 20.34
CA ASN A 571 0.05 -2.35 20.67
C ASN A 571 -0.97 -3.41 21.08
N ALA A 572 -1.77 -3.86 20.13
CA ALA A 572 -2.85 -4.80 20.40
C ALA A 572 -2.91 -5.88 19.32
N SER A 573 -3.32 -7.07 19.74
CA SER A 573 -3.39 -8.25 18.88
C SER A 573 -4.66 -9.05 19.13
N GLY A 574 -4.93 -10.05 18.29
CA GLY A 574 -6.00 -11.02 18.54
C GLY A 574 -5.71 -11.99 19.67
N ASN A 575 -4.46 -12.15 20.10
CA ASN A 575 -4.10 -13.00 21.24
C ASN A 575 -4.27 -12.20 22.54
N LEU A 576 -5.32 -12.50 23.31
CA LEU A 576 -5.70 -11.82 24.55
C LEU A 576 -4.75 -12.08 25.72
N ASN A 577 -3.86 -13.07 25.58
CA ASN A 577 -2.81 -13.38 26.56
C ASN A 577 -1.49 -12.65 26.26
N TYR A 578 -1.50 -11.73 25.28
CA TYR A 578 -0.36 -10.89 24.93
C TYR A 578 -0.04 -9.89 26.05
N ASP A 579 1.22 -9.82 26.49
CA ASP A 579 1.65 -8.99 27.62
C ASP A 579 2.93 -8.17 27.34
N MET A 580 3.40 -8.16 26.09
CA MET A 580 4.65 -7.52 25.73
C MET A 580 4.47 -6.01 25.51
N ASN A 581 5.35 -5.22 26.11
CA ASN A 581 5.43 -3.78 25.84
C ASN A 581 6.14 -3.53 24.51
N ALA A 582 5.68 -2.51 23.77
CA ALA A 582 6.27 -2.10 22.51
C ALA A 582 7.01 -0.77 22.66
N ARG A 583 8.30 -0.71 22.33
CA ARG A 583 8.98 0.57 22.09
C ARG A 583 8.73 1.01 20.67
N VAL A 584 8.09 2.15 20.54
CA VAL A 584 7.68 2.72 19.26
C VAL A 584 8.54 3.92 18.95
N GLU A 585 9.13 3.94 17.76
CA GLU A 585 9.71 5.13 17.14
C GLU A 585 8.73 5.65 16.08
N ILE A 586 8.37 6.92 16.16
CA ILE A 586 7.62 7.65 15.15
C ILE A 586 8.54 8.72 14.58
N SER A 587 8.73 8.76 13.27
CA SER A 587 9.68 9.66 12.61
C SER A 587 9.06 10.45 11.48
N ALA A 588 9.43 11.73 11.38
CA ALA A 588 9.29 12.56 10.19
C ALA A 588 10.65 12.61 9.47
N ILE A 589 10.70 12.15 8.22
CA ILE A 589 11.89 12.13 7.38
C ILE A 589 11.71 13.16 6.26
N ASN A 590 12.53 14.20 6.26
CA ASN A 590 12.42 15.28 5.26
C ASN A 590 12.86 14.83 3.86
N HIS A 591 12.77 15.70 2.86
CA HIS A 591 13.16 15.35 1.48
C HIS A 591 14.66 15.01 1.32
N ALA A 592 15.52 15.57 2.17
CA ALA A 592 16.97 15.30 2.17
C ALA A 592 17.31 13.94 2.80
N GLY A 593 16.37 13.31 3.51
CA GLY A 593 16.54 12.05 4.23
C GLY A 593 16.86 12.22 5.71
N ASP A 594 16.85 13.44 6.25
CA ASP A 594 17.09 13.69 7.67
C ASP A 594 15.87 13.34 8.51
N ARG A 595 16.13 12.72 9.66
CA ARG A 595 15.12 12.14 10.54
C ARG A 595 14.92 13.00 11.79
N LEU A 596 13.67 13.28 12.11
CA LEU A 596 13.23 13.78 13.41
C LEU A 596 12.32 12.73 14.06
N SER A 597 12.70 12.21 15.22
CA SER A 597 12.02 11.07 15.86
C SER A 597 11.44 11.41 17.23
N TYR A 598 10.29 10.81 17.51
CA TYR A 598 9.65 10.75 18.82
C TYR A 598 9.56 9.28 19.23
N HIS A 599 9.77 9.00 20.51
CA HIS A 599 9.74 7.64 21.05
C HIS A 599 8.70 7.55 22.15
N LEU A 600 7.94 6.45 22.15
CA LEU A 600 7.02 6.12 23.23
C LEU A 600 7.08 4.62 23.54
N THR A 601 6.60 4.24 24.73
CA THR A 601 6.41 2.84 25.09
C THR A 601 4.93 2.59 25.30
N LEU A 602 4.39 1.57 24.64
CA LEU A 602 2.99 1.16 24.77
C LEU A 602 2.91 -0.21 25.47
N PRO A 603 2.21 -0.31 26.60
CA PRO A 603 1.83 -1.59 27.15
C PRO A 603 1.05 -2.46 26.16
N ALA A 604 1.00 -3.77 26.39
CA ALA A 604 0.08 -4.64 25.67
C ALA A 604 -1.36 -4.13 25.85
N PHE A 605 -2.12 -4.09 24.75
CA PHE A 605 -3.47 -3.53 24.68
C PHE A 605 -3.59 -2.04 25.01
N ALA A 606 -2.50 -1.29 24.87
CA ALA A 606 -2.53 0.17 24.95
C ALA A 606 -2.44 0.81 23.56
N ILE A 607 -2.82 2.08 23.50
CA ILE A 607 -2.78 2.90 22.28
C ILE A 607 -2.10 4.25 22.51
N GLY A 608 -1.67 4.87 21.43
CA GLY A 608 -1.27 6.27 21.37
C GLY A 608 -1.91 6.95 20.16
N LEU A 609 -2.59 8.07 20.40
CA LEU A 609 -2.97 9.02 19.36
C LEU A 609 -2.02 10.22 19.44
N VAL A 610 -1.00 10.23 18.59
CA VAL A 610 0.12 11.16 18.67
C VAL A 610 0.03 12.21 17.58
N TRP A 611 -0.19 13.46 17.94
CA TRP A 611 -0.07 14.60 17.02
C TRP A 611 1.41 15.01 16.92
N LEU A 612 1.96 14.96 15.71
CA LEU A 612 3.41 15.13 15.52
C LEU A 612 3.90 16.53 15.89
N ASP A 613 3.09 17.56 15.65
CA ASP A 613 3.40 18.94 16.01
C ASP A 613 3.42 19.18 17.54
N ASP A 614 2.68 18.38 18.31
CA ASP A 614 2.66 18.47 19.78
C ASP A 614 3.92 17.83 20.40
N VAL A 615 4.46 16.77 19.77
CA VAL A 615 5.56 15.98 20.34
C VAL A 615 6.92 16.17 19.67
N MET A 616 6.97 16.81 18.49
CA MET A 616 8.20 17.12 17.76
C MET A 616 8.36 18.65 17.60
N PRO A 617 8.90 19.36 18.60
CA PRO A 617 9.18 20.79 18.49
C PRO A 617 10.05 21.08 17.25
N GLY A 618 9.64 22.06 16.45
CA GLY A 618 10.33 22.41 15.21
C GLY A 618 10.01 21.54 14.00
N LEU A 619 8.97 20.66 14.06
CA LEU A 619 8.55 19.82 12.93
C LEU A 619 8.41 20.58 11.61
N ALA A 620 7.74 21.72 11.61
CA ALA A 620 7.54 22.53 10.40
C ALA A 620 8.87 23.04 9.81
N ALA A 621 9.82 23.44 10.66
CA ALA A 621 11.14 23.87 10.23
C ALA A 621 11.98 22.70 9.68
N HIS A 622 11.89 21.52 10.31
CA HIS A 622 12.55 20.29 9.86
C HIS A 622 12.05 19.82 8.48
N ILE A 623 10.74 19.88 8.25
CA ILE A 623 10.13 19.51 6.97
C ILE A 623 10.43 20.56 5.88
N GLY A 624 10.46 21.84 6.25
CA GLY A 624 10.77 22.93 5.36
C GLY A 624 9.60 23.33 4.44
N ALA A 625 9.93 24.06 3.36
CA ALA A 625 8.94 24.78 2.55
C ALA A 625 7.93 23.90 1.80
N SER A 626 8.26 22.63 1.51
CA SER A 626 7.28 21.72 0.91
C SER A 626 6.11 21.45 1.84
N GLY A 627 6.35 21.49 3.17
CA GLY A 627 5.41 21.10 4.20
C GLY A 627 4.96 19.64 4.09
N ILE A 628 5.72 18.79 3.39
CA ILE A 628 5.46 17.36 3.18
C ILE A 628 6.74 16.55 3.48
N ALA A 629 6.61 15.47 4.23
CA ALA A 629 7.70 14.56 4.59
C ALA A 629 7.23 13.11 4.66
N ALA A 630 8.15 12.15 4.69
CA ALA A 630 7.80 10.76 4.93
C ALA A 630 7.57 10.50 6.42
N LEU A 631 6.49 9.78 6.73
CA LEU A 631 6.24 9.26 8.07
C LEU A 631 6.78 7.84 8.13
N GLN A 632 7.47 7.49 9.21
CA GLN A 632 7.80 6.10 9.53
C GLN A 632 7.40 5.77 10.96
N VAL A 633 6.78 4.60 11.15
CA VAL A 633 6.53 4.03 12.48
C VAL A 633 7.26 2.70 12.58
N LYS A 634 8.07 2.56 13.64
CA LYS A 634 8.92 1.41 13.90
C LYS A 634 8.70 0.84 15.29
N SER A 635 8.79 -0.48 15.40
CA SER A 635 8.98 -1.20 16.66
C SER A 635 9.72 -2.48 16.35
N ALA A 636 10.72 -2.81 17.18
CA ALA A 636 11.44 -4.08 17.10
C ALA A 636 10.94 -5.11 18.13
N ASP A 637 10.04 -4.68 19.01
CA ASP A 637 9.52 -5.47 20.12
C ASP A 637 8.17 -6.10 19.76
N ALA A 638 7.34 -5.39 18.99
CA ALA A 638 5.96 -5.79 18.73
C ALA A 638 5.47 -5.42 17.33
N ASP A 639 4.47 -6.19 16.88
CA ASP A 639 3.66 -5.83 15.73
C ASP A 639 2.54 -4.90 16.16
N LEU A 640 2.59 -3.68 15.65
CA LEU A 640 1.66 -2.62 15.98
C LEU A 640 0.59 -2.54 14.91
N THR A 641 -0.55 -1.98 15.26
CA THR A 641 -1.48 -1.43 14.26
C THR A 641 -1.23 0.06 14.18
N ALA A 642 -0.95 0.60 13.00
CA ALA A 642 -0.65 2.03 12.84
C ALA A 642 -1.36 2.66 11.63
N HIS A 643 -1.93 3.84 11.85
CA HIS A 643 -2.66 4.64 10.86
C HIS A 643 -2.21 6.10 10.93
N VAL A 644 -2.17 6.77 9.79
CA VAL A 644 -1.97 8.21 9.70
C VAL A 644 -3.32 8.93 9.65
N LEU A 645 -3.38 10.05 10.36
CA LEU A 645 -4.50 10.97 10.40
C LEU A 645 -4.03 12.33 9.90
N GLY A 646 -4.84 12.97 9.07
CA GLY A 646 -4.70 14.36 8.71
C GLY A 646 -5.85 15.16 9.30
N LEU A 647 -5.57 16.38 9.78
CA LEU A 647 -6.60 17.32 10.20
C LEU A 647 -6.28 18.72 9.64
N SER A 648 -7.18 19.30 8.86
CA SER A 648 -7.04 20.69 8.41
C SER A 648 -7.55 21.67 9.48
N PRO A 649 -7.12 22.94 9.45
CA PRO A 649 -7.68 23.98 10.32
C PRO A 649 -9.20 24.16 10.19
N GLN A 650 -9.76 23.83 9.02
CA GLN A 650 -11.18 23.91 8.71
C GLN A 650 -11.95 22.62 9.10
N GLY A 651 -11.29 21.66 9.75
CA GLY A 651 -11.93 20.42 10.21
C GLY A 651 -12.20 19.41 9.09
N ALA A 652 -11.37 19.41 8.03
CA ALA A 652 -11.28 18.30 7.09
C ALA A 652 -10.38 17.19 7.66
N VAL A 653 -10.75 15.93 7.44
CA VAL A 653 -10.06 14.78 8.02
C VAL A 653 -9.66 13.81 6.93
N GLY A 654 -8.40 13.37 6.95
CA GLY A 654 -7.91 12.29 6.13
C GLY A 654 -7.43 11.11 6.98
N LEU A 655 -7.61 9.89 6.50
CA LEU A 655 -7.25 8.65 7.19
C LEU A 655 -6.66 7.64 6.22
N GLN A 656 -5.55 7.02 6.62
CA GLN A 656 -5.00 5.89 5.87
C GLN A 656 -4.23 4.95 6.80
N HIS A 657 -4.30 3.65 6.53
CA HIS A 657 -3.41 2.71 7.20
C HIS A 657 -1.96 2.88 6.70
N LEU A 658 -0.99 2.67 7.58
CA LEU A 658 0.41 2.69 7.18
C LEU A 658 0.80 1.37 6.53
N TRP A 659 1.67 1.43 5.52
CA TRP A 659 2.06 0.26 4.74
C TRP A 659 3.53 -0.12 4.94
N GLY A 660 3.84 -1.41 4.83
CA GLY A 660 5.20 -1.96 4.89
C GLY A 660 5.34 -3.20 4.01
N TYR A 661 6.49 -3.88 4.08
CA TYR A 661 6.82 -5.08 3.28
C TYR A 661 7.14 -6.31 4.12
#